data_AF-A0AAP3H3V3-F1
#
_entry.id   AF-A0AAP3H3V3-F1
#
_cell.length_a   1.000
_cell.length_b   1.000
_cell.length_c   1.000
_cell.angle_alpha   90.00
_cell.angle_beta   90.00
_cell.angle_gamma   90.00
#
_symmetry.space_group_name_H-M   'P 1'
#
loop_
_entity.id
_entity.type
_entity.pdbx_description
1 polymer ?
#
loop_
_entity_poly.entity_id
_entity_poly.type
_entity_poly.pdbx_seq_one_letter_code
_entity_poly.pdbx_strand_id
1 'polypeptide(L)'
;MSIRFFSSRHRPVHLGPFPLERLKRCDHAELSNLPPSAPLNFRRPQKPDSIINAMCEYQAMMDAIRDGLVNGSRGEVPTDLQERSDHIKAFGYFADASMVGIGPMRDEARLAHPWHNPDIDRLAEDLKTRQTKTLASGIDMIMADLKEAMQAPPTTIGAHRHAIVFLYEMPRDPRPEEAGCDWIEGAEAHRACLRSAETAVVIANYIRLLGWDAKAHTGTSSDVDLNRLAVAAGLVRVEDGQLVAPYLGTRFGLAAVTTDFELAEDRPLAPLPEQPGQKGRDLRWWIGAGAERSALNGDPYKDRDFRDGPHPFETLKRVETPTTYIDEARVARVPKRADMFARAQFGDMGKGNQKAATGGFYVRKAAPSMAQRRMLGAFVLLQDGTPADGPRPTDATRNADMVKAASYWLGIDAVGISRCPDWTWYSHDATGTPIVPDQPHAISMIVDQGFDTTEGTSGDDWIAVAQSMRAYLRFSLLGGVIARQIRNLGYKAKAHTVMDGEVLQPPLLLLSGLGEVSRIGEVILNPFLGPRLKSGVVTTDMPMAHDKPIDFGLQSFCESCNKCARECPSGAITAGPKLMFNGYEIWKSDSQKCTTYRITTPGGAMCGRCMKTCPWNLEGIFAEKPFRWAAMNIPKAAPALARLDDMLGHGEMNPTKKWWWDLELEEDGAYRPTRHPVNARDLQKDLNLRYEDQTLAVYPAHLAPHPYPYPFPMDREAGIEAYQAMITAEEYKQRRERGETGDWDHLYTNDDESPVLQVIVSKVEEMAAGVTKYEFRAADGSDLPEWSAGAHLDIVVAPEFLRQYSMSGNPADRSHYQIGVLREEAGRGGSKLLHRIFSEGRRIFISRPINHFPLDESASKIFLMGGGIGVTPMIAMAHRLHALGADFEFHYSIKSREQGGYLDDLTRMPWASKVHLHISQEGTRAAFDQVLSGYQPGWHVYTCGAAPYMEAVMTAAEAAGFPEEARHLEYFSVPEQPEYENHPFVLRLARSGRDIHVSAEQTATDALAEQGIHVDVKCADGICGVCKCGLLAGEAEHRDFVLSKAQRRDAIVLCQSRAADPDGVLEIDL
;
A
#
# COMPACT_ATOMS: atom_id res chain seq x y z
N MET A 1 -14.29 -4.36 -34.96
CA MET A 1 -14.68 -4.14 -33.54
C MET A 1 -15.82 -5.07 -33.20
N SER A 2 -15.68 -5.83 -32.12
CA SER A 2 -16.78 -6.61 -31.56
C SER A 2 -17.98 -5.69 -31.27
N ILE A 3 -19.19 -6.16 -31.58
CA ILE A 3 -20.41 -5.38 -31.36
C ILE A 3 -21.19 -6.01 -30.21
N ARG A 4 -21.44 -5.23 -29.17
CA ARG A 4 -22.33 -5.58 -28.06
C ARG A 4 -23.62 -4.79 -28.19
N PHE A 5 -24.73 -5.48 -28.47
CA PHE A 5 -26.04 -4.83 -28.66
C PHE A 5 -26.81 -4.64 -27.36
N PHE A 6 -26.66 -5.57 -26.40
CA PHE A 6 -27.45 -5.62 -25.18
C PHE A 6 -26.59 -5.33 -23.95
N SER A 7 -27.18 -4.60 -23.01
CA SER A 7 -26.57 -4.31 -21.71
C SER A 7 -26.62 -5.52 -20.77
N SER A 8 -25.61 -5.70 -19.92
CA SER A 8 -25.61 -6.64 -18.80
C SER A 8 -26.21 -6.03 -17.54
N ARG A 9 -26.77 -4.81 -17.55
CA ARG A 9 -27.27 -4.10 -16.35
C ARG A 9 -28.11 -4.98 -15.41
N HIS A 10 -28.94 -5.87 -15.94
CA HIS A 10 -29.83 -6.76 -15.16
C HIS A 10 -29.30 -8.19 -14.94
N ARG A 11 -28.05 -8.48 -15.32
CA ARG A 11 -27.42 -9.80 -15.11
C ARG A 11 -26.57 -9.76 -13.83
N PRO A 12 -26.87 -10.57 -12.80
CA PRO A 12 -26.00 -10.72 -11.64
C PRO A 12 -24.58 -11.16 -12.01
N VAL A 13 -23.57 -10.66 -11.30
CA VAL A 13 -22.16 -10.91 -11.61
C VAL A 13 -21.78 -12.40 -11.47
N HIS A 14 -22.40 -13.13 -10.54
CA HIS A 14 -22.13 -14.56 -10.30
C HIS A 14 -22.50 -15.47 -11.49
N LEU A 15 -23.33 -14.99 -12.43
CA LEU A 15 -23.65 -15.75 -13.64
C LEU A 15 -22.56 -15.61 -14.72
N GLY A 16 -21.59 -14.70 -14.52
CA GLY A 16 -20.45 -14.53 -15.40
C GLY A 16 -20.80 -14.02 -16.81
N PRO A 17 -19.80 -13.95 -17.69
CA PRO A 17 -19.96 -13.35 -19.01
C PRO A 17 -20.63 -14.30 -20.03
N PHE A 18 -20.57 -15.62 -19.82
CA PHE A 18 -21.20 -16.63 -20.69
C PHE A 18 -22.55 -17.10 -20.14
N PRO A 19 -23.53 -17.46 -21.00
CA PRO A 19 -24.86 -17.90 -20.58
C PRO A 19 -24.89 -19.36 -20.08
N LEU A 20 -24.04 -19.71 -19.11
CA LEU A 20 -23.90 -21.08 -18.60
C LEU A 20 -25.18 -21.62 -17.95
N GLU A 21 -26.05 -20.74 -17.45
CA GLU A 21 -27.34 -21.09 -16.86
C GLU A 21 -28.33 -21.71 -17.85
N ARG A 22 -28.06 -21.58 -19.16
CA ARG A 22 -28.92 -22.10 -20.24
C ARG A 22 -28.52 -23.51 -20.69
N LEU A 23 -27.41 -24.04 -20.19
CA LEU A 23 -26.93 -25.37 -20.52
C LEU A 23 -27.69 -26.43 -19.72
N LYS A 24 -27.93 -27.60 -20.32
CA LYS A 24 -28.53 -28.74 -19.62
C LYS A 24 -27.49 -29.37 -18.70
N ARG A 25 -27.90 -29.68 -17.47
CA ARG A 25 -27.09 -30.32 -16.42
C ARG A 25 -27.66 -31.69 -16.04
N CYS A 26 -26.82 -32.56 -15.49
CA CYS A 26 -27.17 -33.91 -15.02
C CYS A 26 -26.73 -34.13 -13.57
N ASP A 27 -27.15 -35.24 -12.95
CA ASP A 27 -26.88 -35.51 -11.53
C ASP A 27 -25.50 -36.13 -11.28
N HIS A 28 -24.88 -36.72 -12.31
CA HIS A 28 -23.59 -37.41 -12.21
C HIS A 28 -22.63 -36.99 -13.32
N ALA A 29 -21.35 -36.84 -12.96
CA ALA A 29 -20.26 -36.54 -13.88
C ALA A 29 -19.77 -37.81 -14.57
N GLU A 30 -19.54 -37.74 -15.89
CA GLU A 30 -18.90 -38.82 -16.65
C GLU A 30 -17.37 -38.70 -16.54
N LEU A 31 -16.74 -39.63 -15.80
CA LEU A 31 -15.31 -39.56 -15.47
C LEU A 31 -14.47 -40.70 -16.12
N SER A 32 -15.10 -41.64 -16.82
CA SER A 32 -14.46 -42.90 -17.26
C SER A 32 -13.38 -42.72 -18.33
N ASN A 33 -13.46 -41.65 -19.15
CA ASN A 33 -12.57 -41.39 -20.28
C ASN A 33 -11.80 -40.05 -20.17
N LEU A 34 -11.51 -39.62 -18.93
CA LEU A 34 -10.79 -38.38 -18.70
C LEU A 34 -9.31 -38.49 -19.15
N PRO A 35 -8.81 -37.57 -19.99
CA PRO A 35 -7.38 -37.49 -20.24
C PRO A 35 -6.65 -37.15 -18.94
N PRO A 36 -5.47 -37.75 -18.67
CA PRO A 36 -4.68 -37.40 -17.49
C PRO A 36 -4.30 -35.93 -17.55
N SER A 37 -4.42 -35.22 -16.42
CA SER A 37 -3.79 -33.90 -16.30
C SER A 37 -2.26 -34.05 -16.34
N ALA A 38 -1.57 -33.04 -16.88
CA ALA A 38 -0.12 -33.01 -16.96
C ALA A 38 0.39 -31.65 -16.49
N PRO A 39 1.49 -31.61 -15.70
CA PRO A 39 2.06 -30.36 -15.25
C PRO A 39 2.67 -29.58 -16.42
N LEU A 40 2.47 -28.26 -16.43
CA LEU A 40 3.11 -27.36 -17.38
C LEU A 40 4.55 -27.04 -16.94
N ASN A 41 5.42 -26.77 -17.91
CA ASN A 41 6.79 -26.33 -17.66
C ASN A 41 7.01 -24.93 -18.26
N PHE A 42 7.42 -23.98 -17.44
CA PHE A 42 7.68 -22.58 -17.82
C PHE A 42 9.13 -22.31 -18.26
N ARG A 43 9.92 -23.36 -18.49
CA ARG A 43 11.28 -23.26 -19.02
C ARG A 43 11.32 -23.76 -20.46
N ARG A 44 11.77 -22.89 -21.37
CA ARG A 44 12.00 -23.18 -22.79
C ARG A 44 13.38 -22.66 -23.21
N PRO A 45 14.49 -23.22 -22.67
CA PRO A 45 15.84 -22.70 -22.90
C PRO A 45 16.27 -22.74 -24.37
N GLN A 46 15.63 -23.57 -25.20
CA GLN A 46 15.87 -23.69 -26.63
C GLN A 46 15.27 -22.53 -27.45
N LYS A 47 14.34 -21.77 -26.87
CA LYS A 47 13.74 -20.55 -27.47
C LYS A 47 13.81 -19.43 -26.42
N PRO A 48 15.01 -18.86 -26.17
CA PRO A 48 15.26 -17.92 -25.06
C PRO A 48 14.47 -16.60 -25.19
N ASP A 49 14.09 -16.24 -26.40
CA ASP A 49 13.22 -15.12 -26.75
C ASP A 49 11.73 -15.41 -26.50
N SER A 50 11.34 -16.62 -26.11
CA SER A 50 9.96 -16.93 -25.74
C SER A 50 9.57 -16.31 -24.39
N ILE A 51 8.38 -15.70 -24.34
CA ILE A 51 7.82 -15.09 -23.13
C ILE A 51 7.54 -16.10 -22.01
N ILE A 52 7.46 -17.40 -22.34
CA ILE A 52 7.31 -18.49 -21.37
C ILE A 52 8.37 -18.40 -20.27
N ASN A 53 9.63 -18.12 -20.67
CA ASN A 53 10.75 -17.99 -19.73
C ASN A 53 10.56 -16.80 -18.78
N ALA A 54 9.96 -15.70 -19.24
CA ALA A 54 9.70 -14.51 -18.43
C ALA A 54 8.54 -14.70 -17.43
N MET A 55 7.56 -15.56 -17.77
CA MET A 55 6.46 -15.91 -16.87
C MET A 55 6.87 -16.82 -15.71
N CYS A 56 8.00 -17.53 -15.83
CA CYS A 56 8.46 -18.56 -14.91
C CYS A 56 8.55 -18.11 -13.44
N GLU A 57 9.17 -16.95 -13.18
CA GLU A 57 9.36 -16.45 -11.81
C GLU A 57 8.04 -16.03 -11.16
N TYR A 58 7.15 -15.43 -11.92
CA TYR A 58 5.84 -15.03 -11.43
C TYR A 58 4.94 -16.23 -11.13
N GLN A 59 4.95 -17.26 -11.99
CA GLN A 59 4.24 -18.51 -11.73
C GLN A 59 4.79 -19.22 -10.48
N ALA A 60 6.12 -19.30 -10.34
CA ALA A 60 6.76 -19.90 -9.17
C ALA A 60 6.45 -19.14 -7.88
N MET A 61 6.41 -17.80 -7.92
CA MET A 61 6.03 -16.98 -6.77
C MET A 61 4.59 -17.24 -6.35
N MET A 62 3.65 -17.33 -7.30
CA MET A 62 2.26 -17.66 -7.00
C MET A 62 2.11 -19.07 -6.41
N ASP A 63 2.86 -20.04 -6.94
CA ASP A 63 2.86 -21.39 -6.38
C ASP A 63 3.46 -21.44 -4.97
N ALA A 64 4.46 -20.60 -4.67
CA ALA A 64 5.08 -20.50 -3.34
C ALA A 64 4.10 -19.97 -2.27
N ILE A 65 3.15 -19.12 -2.67
CA ILE A 65 2.14 -18.53 -1.77
C ILE A 65 0.73 -19.11 -1.96
N ARG A 66 0.62 -20.26 -2.65
CA ARG A 66 -0.65 -20.96 -2.91
C ARG A 66 -1.33 -21.45 -1.63
N ASP A 67 -0.55 -21.56 -0.56
CA ASP A 67 -0.95 -21.96 0.78
C ASP A 67 -0.50 -20.93 1.84
N GLY A 68 -0.96 -21.07 3.08
CA GLY A 68 -0.51 -20.24 4.20
C GLY A 68 -1.37 -20.39 5.43
N LEU A 69 -1.07 -19.55 6.43
CA LEU A 69 -1.78 -19.56 7.71
C LEU A 69 -3.28 -19.23 7.53
N VAL A 70 -4.11 -20.00 8.21
CA VAL A 70 -5.54 -19.73 8.38
C VAL A 70 -5.72 -18.74 9.53
N ASN A 71 -6.56 -17.74 9.35
CA ASN A 71 -6.88 -16.80 10.42
C ASN A 71 -7.51 -17.55 11.61
N GLY A 72 -6.90 -17.46 12.79
CA GLY A 72 -7.41 -18.10 14.00
C GLY A 72 -8.73 -17.51 14.48
N SER A 73 -9.00 -16.25 14.14
CA SER A 73 -10.27 -15.57 14.42
C SER A 73 -11.22 -15.77 13.24
N ARG A 74 -12.27 -16.57 13.44
CA ARG A 74 -13.25 -16.89 12.39
C ARG A 74 -14.08 -15.66 12.03
N GLY A 75 -14.17 -15.36 10.73
CA GLY A 75 -15.02 -14.31 10.19
C GLY A 75 -16.50 -14.67 10.25
N GLU A 76 -17.35 -13.65 10.22
CA GLU A 76 -18.80 -13.78 10.17
C GLU A 76 -19.28 -13.55 8.74
N VAL A 77 -19.68 -14.63 8.09
CA VAL A 77 -20.13 -14.67 6.69
C VAL A 77 -21.54 -15.26 6.60
N PRO A 78 -22.31 -15.00 5.52
CA PRO A 78 -23.64 -15.57 5.36
C PRO A 78 -23.68 -17.08 5.55
N THR A 79 -24.76 -17.62 6.12
CA THR A 79 -24.93 -19.06 6.35
C THR A 79 -25.53 -19.79 5.14
N ASP A 80 -26.20 -19.07 4.24
CA ASP A 80 -26.73 -19.61 2.99
C ASP A 80 -25.57 -20.03 2.07
N LEU A 81 -25.53 -21.31 1.72
CA LEU A 81 -24.48 -21.89 0.88
C LEU A 81 -24.56 -21.38 -0.56
N GLN A 82 -25.75 -21.05 -1.07
CA GLN A 82 -25.92 -20.48 -2.40
C GLN A 82 -25.38 -19.05 -2.45
N GLU A 83 -25.65 -18.23 -1.42
CA GLU A 83 -25.09 -16.88 -1.30
C GLU A 83 -23.55 -16.91 -1.28
N ARG A 84 -22.95 -17.86 -0.56
CA ARG A 84 -21.49 -18.08 -0.58
C ARG A 84 -20.99 -18.45 -1.98
N SER A 85 -21.65 -19.38 -2.64
CA SER A 85 -21.28 -19.81 -3.98
C SER A 85 -21.40 -18.66 -4.99
N ASP A 86 -22.45 -17.85 -4.89
CA ASP A 86 -22.66 -16.70 -5.77
C ASP A 86 -21.59 -15.63 -5.52
N HIS A 87 -21.27 -15.35 -4.26
CA HIS A 87 -20.18 -14.44 -3.89
C HIS A 87 -18.83 -14.90 -4.46
N ILE A 88 -18.46 -16.16 -4.25
CA ILE A 88 -17.19 -16.72 -4.72
C ILE A 88 -17.12 -16.75 -6.25
N LYS A 89 -18.20 -17.12 -6.93
CA LYS A 89 -18.26 -17.06 -8.41
C LYS A 89 -18.10 -15.64 -8.91
N ALA A 90 -18.81 -14.69 -8.30
CA ALA A 90 -18.70 -13.28 -8.65
C ALA A 90 -17.28 -12.74 -8.41
N PHE A 91 -16.59 -13.16 -7.35
CA PHE A 91 -15.19 -12.82 -7.12
C PHE A 91 -14.28 -13.43 -8.21
N GLY A 92 -14.51 -14.69 -8.59
CA GLY A 92 -13.78 -15.30 -9.71
C GLY A 92 -13.95 -14.55 -11.03
N TYR A 93 -15.18 -14.13 -11.35
CA TYR A 93 -15.46 -13.30 -12.54
C TYR A 93 -14.91 -11.89 -12.42
N PHE A 94 -14.98 -11.28 -11.24
CA PHE A 94 -14.32 -10.02 -10.96
C PHE A 94 -12.81 -10.16 -11.22
N ALA A 95 -12.18 -11.28 -10.91
CA ALA A 95 -10.77 -11.56 -11.23
C ALA A 95 -10.49 -11.94 -12.70
N ASP A 96 -11.49 -11.90 -13.58
CA ASP A 96 -11.47 -12.22 -15.02
C ASP A 96 -11.46 -13.71 -15.40
N ALA A 97 -11.93 -14.60 -14.51
CA ALA A 97 -12.20 -15.97 -14.91
C ALA A 97 -13.22 -16.00 -16.07
N SER A 98 -12.97 -16.80 -17.09
CA SER A 98 -13.91 -16.96 -18.20
C SER A 98 -15.14 -17.73 -17.75
N MET A 99 -14.94 -18.78 -16.92
CA MET A 99 -16.01 -19.54 -16.28
C MET A 99 -15.58 -19.95 -14.88
N VAL A 100 -16.54 -19.96 -13.95
CA VAL A 100 -16.34 -20.43 -12.57
C VAL A 100 -17.41 -21.46 -12.25
N GLY A 101 -17.00 -22.57 -11.65
CA GLY A 101 -17.88 -23.65 -11.21
C GLY A 101 -17.42 -24.17 -9.86
N ILE A 102 -18.37 -24.64 -9.05
CA ILE A 102 -18.10 -25.21 -7.73
C ILE A 102 -18.57 -26.66 -7.77
N GLY A 103 -17.75 -27.59 -7.31
CA GLY A 103 -18.10 -29.00 -7.29
C GLY A 103 -17.47 -29.74 -6.11
N PRO A 104 -17.79 -31.04 -5.96
CA PRO A 104 -17.28 -31.84 -4.85
C PRO A 104 -15.79 -32.13 -5.03
N MET A 105 -15.03 -32.02 -3.93
CA MET A 105 -13.66 -32.52 -3.80
C MET A 105 -13.72 -33.94 -3.24
N ARG A 106 -13.79 -34.93 -4.14
CA ARG A 106 -13.81 -36.34 -3.76
C ARG A 106 -12.40 -36.92 -3.72
N ASP A 107 -12.21 -38.00 -2.97
CA ASP A 107 -10.90 -38.65 -2.82
C ASP A 107 -10.33 -39.15 -4.15
N GLU A 108 -11.16 -39.49 -5.14
CA GLU A 108 -10.70 -39.89 -6.46
C GLU A 108 -10.06 -38.73 -7.25
N ALA A 109 -10.27 -37.48 -6.85
CA ALA A 109 -9.59 -36.33 -7.44
C ALA A 109 -8.19 -36.11 -6.87
N ARG A 110 -7.80 -36.76 -5.76
CA ARG A 110 -6.48 -36.60 -5.16
C ARG A 110 -5.42 -37.28 -6.03
N LEU A 111 -4.32 -36.57 -6.30
CA LEU A 111 -3.18 -37.16 -6.99
C LEU A 111 -2.42 -38.07 -6.03
N ALA A 112 -2.07 -39.28 -6.49
CA ALA A 112 -1.19 -40.17 -5.72
C ALA A 112 0.19 -39.55 -5.47
N HIS A 113 0.67 -38.75 -6.42
CA HIS A 113 1.90 -37.98 -6.34
C HIS A 113 1.59 -36.52 -6.72
N PRO A 114 1.45 -35.62 -5.74
CA PRO A 114 1.31 -34.19 -6.01
C PRO A 114 2.45 -33.67 -6.88
N TRP A 115 2.15 -32.71 -7.75
CA TRP A 115 3.17 -32.01 -8.52
C TRP A 115 3.58 -30.73 -7.80
N HIS A 116 4.87 -30.43 -7.88
CA HIS A 116 5.47 -29.26 -7.27
C HIS A 116 6.31 -28.54 -8.32
N ASN A 117 6.14 -27.23 -8.42
CA ASN A 117 6.96 -26.41 -9.29
C ASN A 117 8.39 -26.35 -8.75
N PRO A 118 9.40 -26.89 -9.48
CA PRO A 118 10.79 -26.93 -9.00
C PRO A 118 11.42 -25.53 -8.89
N ASP A 119 10.82 -24.48 -9.48
CA ASP A 119 11.33 -23.12 -9.41
C ASP A 119 11.02 -22.38 -8.10
N ILE A 120 10.17 -22.94 -7.23
CA ILE A 120 9.85 -22.37 -5.91
C ILE A 120 11.10 -22.29 -5.03
N ASP A 121 11.93 -23.34 -5.02
CA ASP A 121 13.10 -23.44 -4.15
C ASP A 121 14.11 -22.31 -4.42
N ARG A 122 14.19 -21.84 -5.68
CA ARG A 122 15.06 -20.72 -6.07
C ARG A 122 14.57 -19.39 -5.48
N LEU A 123 13.26 -19.16 -5.46
CA LEU A 123 12.66 -17.93 -4.91
C LEU A 123 12.71 -17.87 -3.39
N ALA A 124 12.82 -19.03 -2.72
CA ALA A 124 12.91 -19.10 -1.27
C ALA A 124 14.13 -18.38 -0.71
N GLU A 125 15.24 -18.34 -1.44
CA GLU A 125 16.43 -17.61 -1.00
C GLU A 125 16.27 -16.10 -1.15
N ASP A 126 15.67 -15.64 -2.25
CA ASP A 126 15.38 -14.21 -2.48
C ASP A 126 14.43 -13.67 -1.39
N LEU A 127 13.41 -14.44 -1.01
CA LEU A 127 12.46 -14.09 0.04
C LEU A 127 13.09 -14.05 1.45
N LYS A 128 14.20 -14.78 1.68
CA LYS A 128 14.92 -14.77 2.96
C LYS A 128 15.90 -13.61 3.09
N THR A 129 16.52 -13.21 1.98
CA THR A 129 17.73 -12.37 1.98
C THR A 129 17.51 -10.96 1.43
N ARG A 130 16.49 -10.74 0.58
CA ARG A 130 16.32 -9.47 -0.11
C ARG A 130 15.50 -8.48 0.73
N GLN A 131 16.09 -7.32 1.02
CA GLN A 131 15.38 -6.18 1.62
C GLN A 131 14.73 -5.33 0.53
N THR A 132 13.45 -4.99 0.68
CA THR A 132 12.74 -4.10 -0.24
C THR A 132 13.04 -2.62 0.07
N LYS A 133 12.98 -1.76 -0.96
CA LYS A 133 13.16 -0.31 -0.85
C LYS A 133 11.87 0.41 -1.23
N THR A 134 10.89 0.47 -0.32
CA THR A 134 9.60 1.09 -0.61
C THR A 134 8.96 1.76 0.62
N LEU A 135 8.12 2.77 0.37
CA LEU A 135 7.26 3.45 1.35
C LEU A 135 5.81 2.92 1.30
N ALA A 136 5.59 1.75 0.67
CA ALA A 136 4.29 1.12 0.66
C ALA A 136 3.90 0.67 2.06
N SER A 137 2.80 1.21 2.58
CA SER A 137 2.33 0.91 3.92
C SER A 137 2.21 -0.60 4.17
N GLY A 138 2.64 -1.09 5.34
CA GLY A 138 2.52 -2.50 5.73
C GLY A 138 3.35 -3.50 4.93
N ILE A 139 4.24 -3.06 4.03
CA ILE A 139 5.07 -3.98 3.23
C ILE A 139 6.00 -4.84 4.08
N ASP A 140 6.58 -4.29 5.16
CA ASP A 140 7.44 -5.05 6.07
C ASP A 140 6.69 -6.20 6.74
N MET A 141 5.41 -5.99 7.09
CA MET A 141 4.55 -7.06 7.60
C MET A 141 4.32 -8.13 6.53
N ILE A 142 4.00 -7.73 5.30
CA ILE A 142 3.79 -8.68 4.20
C ILE A 142 5.04 -9.51 3.95
N MET A 143 6.23 -8.88 3.91
CA MET A 143 7.49 -9.58 3.71
C MET A 143 7.82 -10.55 4.85
N ALA A 144 7.55 -10.15 6.09
CA ALA A 144 7.71 -11.03 7.23
C ALA A 144 6.73 -12.22 7.19
N ASP A 145 5.46 -11.98 6.85
CA ASP A 145 4.45 -13.04 6.69
C ASP A 145 4.82 -14.01 5.55
N LEU A 146 5.35 -13.49 4.45
CA LEU A 146 5.83 -14.30 3.32
C LEU A 146 7.02 -15.17 3.74
N LYS A 147 8.01 -14.59 4.43
CA LYS A 147 9.18 -15.32 4.92
C LYS A 147 8.78 -16.45 5.89
N GLU A 148 7.88 -16.19 6.82
CA GLU A 148 7.37 -17.20 7.75
C GLU A 148 6.58 -18.30 7.03
N ALA A 149 5.70 -17.92 6.08
CA ALA A 149 4.94 -18.89 5.29
C ALA A 149 5.84 -19.82 4.47
N MET A 150 6.98 -19.33 3.97
CA MET A 150 7.96 -20.16 3.27
C MET A 150 8.80 -21.06 4.17
N GLN A 151 8.99 -20.67 5.42
CA GLN A 151 9.71 -21.47 6.41
C GLN A 151 8.81 -22.53 7.07
N ALA A 152 7.49 -22.35 6.97
CA ALA A 152 6.52 -23.30 7.46
C ALA A 152 6.61 -24.65 6.69
N PRO A 153 6.42 -25.79 7.36
CA PRO A 153 6.34 -27.09 6.70
C PRO A 153 5.23 -27.13 5.65
N PRO A 154 5.39 -27.86 4.53
CA PRO A 154 4.33 -28.03 3.54
C PRO A 154 3.06 -28.63 4.16
N THR A 155 1.92 -28.00 3.88
CA THR A 155 0.59 -28.40 4.33
C THR A 155 -0.11 -29.30 3.30
N THR A 156 -0.95 -30.22 3.78
CA THR A 156 -1.78 -31.12 2.96
C THR A 156 -3.22 -30.60 2.89
N ILE A 157 -4.00 -31.00 1.87
CA ILE A 157 -5.40 -30.56 1.70
C ILE A 157 -6.42 -31.26 2.64
N GLY A 158 -5.94 -31.93 3.69
CA GLY A 158 -6.73 -32.50 4.79
C GLY A 158 -8.06 -33.12 4.36
N ALA A 159 -9.15 -32.67 5.00
CA ALA A 159 -10.52 -33.10 4.74
C ALA A 159 -11.32 -32.11 3.88
N HIS A 160 -10.67 -31.34 2.98
CA HIS A 160 -11.36 -30.45 2.04
C HIS A 160 -12.45 -31.20 1.27
N ARG A 161 -13.66 -30.61 1.19
CA ARG A 161 -14.84 -31.24 0.57
C ARG A 161 -15.33 -30.52 -0.68
N HIS A 162 -14.93 -29.26 -0.85
CA HIS A 162 -15.36 -28.41 -1.94
C HIS A 162 -14.18 -28.03 -2.83
N ALA A 163 -14.44 -27.93 -4.13
CA ALA A 163 -13.51 -27.44 -5.13
C ALA A 163 -14.15 -26.29 -5.91
N ILE A 164 -13.51 -25.12 -5.89
CA ILE A 164 -13.86 -23.98 -6.74
C ILE A 164 -12.93 -24.03 -7.95
N VAL A 165 -13.47 -24.18 -9.14
CA VAL A 165 -12.70 -24.35 -10.38
C VAL A 165 -12.81 -23.10 -11.24
N PHE A 166 -11.66 -22.61 -11.69
CA PHE A 166 -11.53 -21.44 -12.56
C PHE A 166 -11.04 -21.89 -13.94
N LEU A 167 -11.80 -21.53 -14.97
CA LEU A 167 -11.46 -21.77 -16.35
C LEU A 167 -11.12 -20.45 -17.03
N TYR A 168 -9.98 -20.43 -17.71
CA TYR A 168 -9.46 -19.26 -18.42
C TYR A 168 -9.30 -19.54 -19.91
N GLU A 169 -9.89 -18.71 -20.75
CA GLU A 169 -9.76 -18.84 -22.20
C GLU A 169 -8.30 -18.62 -22.66
N MET A 170 -7.88 -19.45 -23.60
CA MET A 170 -6.65 -19.27 -24.35
C MET A 170 -6.93 -18.30 -25.50
N PRO A 171 -6.16 -17.21 -25.68
CA PRO A 171 -6.26 -16.34 -26.85
C PRO A 171 -6.12 -17.12 -28.15
N ARG A 172 -6.56 -16.57 -29.29
CA ARG A 172 -6.29 -17.18 -30.60
C ARG A 172 -4.78 -17.33 -30.84
N ASP A 173 -4.41 -18.30 -31.65
CA ASP A 173 -3.02 -18.42 -32.10
C ASP A 173 -2.65 -17.16 -32.92
N PRO A 174 -1.39 -16.69 -32.84
CA PRO A 174 -0.89 -15.68 -33.76
C PRO A 174 -1.02 -16.14 -35.22
N ARG A 175 -1.35 -15.23 -36.15
CA ARG A 175 -1.34 -15.58 -37.58
C ARG A 175 0.11 -15.71 -38.08
N PRO A 176 0.39 -16.53 -39.11
CA PRO A 176 1.76 -16.83 -39.59
C PRO A 176 2.63 -15.64 -40.03
N GLU A 177 2.08 -14.42 -40.13
CA GLU A 177 2.79 -13.19 -40.50
C GLU A 177 2.38 -11.99 -39.63
N GLU A 178 1.78 -12.26 -38.46
CA GLU A 178 1.32 -11.20 -37.56
C GLU A 178 2.50 -10.52 -36.86
N ALA A 179 2.68 -9.24 -37.13
CA ALA A 179 3.77 -8.46 -36.55
C ALA A 179 3.70 -8.47 -35.01
N GLY A 180 4.86 -8.62 -34.36
CA GLY A 180 4.97 -8.53 -32.92
C GLY A 180 4.76 -9.85 -32.15
N CYS A 181 4.51 -10.98 -32.83
CA CYS A 181 4.05 -12.20 -32.16
C CYS A 181 5.12 -13.26 -31.83
N ASP A 182 6.39 -13.04 -32.16
CA ASP A 182 7.44 -14.08 -32.04
C ASP A 182 7.62 -14.60 -30.58
N TRP A 183 7.43 -13.72 -29.59
CA TRP A 183 7.59 -14.03 -28.17
C TRP A 183 6.48 -14.93 -27.64
N ILE A 184 5.26 -14.78 -28.17
CA ILE A 184 4.03 -15.39 -27.63
C ILE A 184 3.64 -16.71 -28.31
N GLU A 185 4.32 -17.08 -29.39
CA GLU A 185 4.03 -18.31 -30.14
C GLU A 185 4.15 -19.58 -29.27
N GLY A 186 3.03 -20.31 -29.14
CA GLY A 186 2.94 -21.56 -28.39
C GLY A 186 2.93 -21.38 -26.87
N ALA A 187 2.58 -20.19 -26.38
CA ALA A 187 2.55 -19.86 -24.96
C ALA A 187 1.13 -19.78 -24.37
N GLU A 188 0.09 -20.14 -25.13
CA GLU A 188 -1.32 -19.94 -24.79
C GLU A 188 -1.73 -20.69 -23.52
N ALA A 189 -1.26 -21.93 -23.36
CA ALA A 189 -1.47 -22.74 -22.16
C ALA A 189 -0.79 -22.12 -20.92
N HIS A 190 0.43 -21.62 -21.08
CA HIS A 190 1.18 -20.97 -20.01
C HIS A 190 0.52 -19.65 -19.58
N ARG A 191 0.02 -18.86 -20.52
CA ARG A 191 -0.76 -17.65 -20.19
C ARG A 191 -2.04 -18.01 -19.45
N ALA A 192 -2.80 -18.99 -19.93
CA ALA A 192 -4.02 -19.41 -19.23
C ALA A 192 -3.72 -19.91 -17.80
N CYS A 193 -2.63 -20.66 -17.61
CA CYS A 193 -2.14 -21.09 -16.29
C CYS A 193 -1.75 -19.90 -15.40
N LEU A 194 -1.00 -18.93 -15.93
CA LEU A 194 -0.58 -17.75 -15.18
C LEU A 194 -1.80 -16.94 -14.68
N ARG A 195 -2.78 -16.73 -15.56
CA ARG A 195 -3.99 -15.97 -15.25
C ARG A 195 -4.92 -16.72 -14.28
N SER A 196 -5.08 -18.04 -14.44
CA SER A 196 -5.89 -18.87 -13.55
C SER A 196 -5.26 -19.03 -12.17
N ALA A 197 -3.93 -19.15 -12.09
CA ALA A 197 -3.18 -19.18 -10.84
C ALA A 197 -3.35 -17.89 -10.02
N GLU A 198 -3.28 -16.72 -10.66
CA GLU A 198 -3.53 -15.43 -9.98
C GLU A 198 -4.87 -15.45 -9.22
N THR A 199 -5.94 -15.90 -9.90
CA THR A 199 -7.28 -15.96 -9.30
C THR A 199 -7.38 -16.98 -8.18
N ALA A 200 -6.90 -18.21 -8.41
CA ALA A 200 -6.99 -19.29 -7.43
C ALA A 200 -6.23 -18.93 -6.14
N VAL A 201 -5.03 -18.38 -6.25
CA VAL A 201 -4.21 -18.01 -5.09
C VAL A 201 -4.83 -16.84 -4.31
N VAL A 202 -5.39 -15.84 -5.00
CA VAL A 202 -6.13 -14.74 -4.33
C VAL A 202 -7.35 -15.27 -3.58
N ILE A 203 -8.17 -16.12 -4.20
CA ILE A 203 -9.39 -16.64 -3.57
C ILE A 203 -9.08 -17.61 -2.44
N ALA A 204 -8.04 -18.45 -2.56
CA ALA A 204 -7.58 -19.27 -1.44
C ALA A 204 -7.15 -18.41 -0.26
N ASN A 205 -6.42 -17.32 -0.51
CA ASN A 205 -6.01 -16.38 0.52
C ASN A 205 -7.21 -15.65 1.16
N TYR A 206 -8.20 -15.27 0.35
CA TYR A 206 -9.46 -14.68 0.84
C TYR A 206 -10.18 -15.61 1.82
N ILE A 207 -10.32 -16.89 1.49
CA ILE A 207 -10.98 -17.89 2.35
C ILE A 207 -10.20 -18.09 3.66
N ARG A 208 -8.87 -18.15 3.60
CA ARG A 208 -8.00 -18.22 4.79
C ARG A 208 -8.10 -16.99 5.68
N LEU A 209 -8.22 -15.79 5.10
CA LEU A 209 -8.44 -14.55 5.85
C LEU A 209 -9.78 -14.54 6.60
N LEU A 210 -10.80 -15.16 6.01
CA LEU A 210 -12.09 -15.39 6.66
C LEU A 210 -12.02 -16.48 7.74
N GLY A 211 -10.93 -17.25 7.80
CA GLY A 211 -10.66 -18.24 8.84
C GLY A 211 -11.00 -19.68 8.46
N TRP A 212 -11.17 -20.00 7.18
CA TRP A 212 -11.35 -21.36 6.66
C TRP A 212 -10.09 -21.87 5.97
N ASP A 213 -9.86 -23.18 6.00
CA ASP A 213 -8.71 -23.77 5.32
C ASP A 213 -8.96 -23.81 3.81
N ALA A 214 -7.96 -23.41 3.03
CA ALA A 214 -8.05 -23.30 1.60
C ALA A 214 -6.68 -23.36 0.94
N LYS A 215 -6.56 -24.13 -0.14
CA LYS A 215 -5.33 -24.29 -0.91
C LYS A 215 -5.58 -24.11 -2.40
N ALA A 216 -4.72 -23.34 -3.06
CA ALA A 216 -4.77 -23.16 -4.51
C ALA A 216 -3.96 -24.24 -5.25
N HIS A 217 -4.48 -24.65 -6.40
CA HIS A 217 -3.92 -25.66 -7.30
C HIS A 217 -3.81 -25.07 -8.70
N THR A 218 -2.61 -25.11 -9.27
CA THR A 218 -2.25 -24.48 -10.54
C THR A 218 -1.80 -25.54 -11.54
N GLY A 219 -1.60 -25.14 -12.81
CA GLY A 219 -1.06 -26.04 -13.83
C GLY A 219 0.37 -26.50 -13.58
N THR A 220 1.08 -25.89 -12.61
CA THR A 220 2.48 -26.21 -12.26
C THR A 220 2.63 -26.85 -10.88
N SER A 221 1.67 -26.61 -9.97
CA SER A 221 1.68 -27.16 -8.62
C SER A 221 0.27 -27.58 -8.18
N SER A 222 0.02 -28.88 -7.99
CA SER A 222 -1.30 -29.40 -7.63
C SER A 222 -1.24 -30.67 -6.78
N ASP A 223 -2.17 -30.79 -5.84
CA ASP A 223 -2.41 -32.02 -5.05
C ASP A 223 -3.60 -32.83 -5.61
N VAL A 224 -4.28 -32.29 -6.62
CA VAL A 224 -5.54 -32.80 -7.19
C VAL A 224 -5.51 -32.78 -8.72
N ASP A 225 -6.31 -33.64 -9.33
CA ASP A 225 -6.52 -33.70 -10.77
C ASP A 225 -7.52 -32.61 -11.21
N LEU A 226 -6.99 -31.53 -11.79
CA LEU A 226 -7.79 -30.39 -12.25
C LEU A 226 -8.83 -30.77 -13.30
N ASN A 227 -8.56 -31.78 -14.14
CA ASN A 227 -9.49 -32.23 -15.17
C ASN A 227 -10.74 -32.86 -14.55
N ARG A 228 -10.55 -33.71 -13.53
CA ARG A 228 -11.66 -34.32 -12.78
C ARG A 228 -12.51 -33.26 -12.10
N LEU A 229 -11.88 -32.30 -11.43
CA LEU A 229 -12.59 -31.21 -10.76
C LEU A 229 -13.40 -30.36 -11.74
N ALA A 230 -12.86 -30.05 -12.92
CA ALA A 230 -13.56 -29.24 -13.91
C ALA A 230 -14.82 -29.92 -14.49
N VAL A 231 -14.80 -31.24 -14.68
CA VAL A 231 -16.00 -32.01 -15.08
C VAL A 231 -17.02 -32.03 -13.94
N ALA A 232 -16.56 -32.31 -12.71
CA ALA A 232 -17.43 -32.39 -11.53
C ALA A 232 -18.13 -31.04 -11.23
N ALA A 233 -17.41 -29.93 -11.38
CA ALA A 233 -17.95 -28.56 -11.24
C ALA A 233 -18.83 -28.11 -12.43
N GLY A 234 -19.03 -28.96 -13.44
CA GLY A 234 -19.89 -28.67 -14.58
C GLY A 234 -19.40 -27.54 -15.48
N LEU A 235 -18.08 -27.42 -15.65
CA LEU A 235 -17.46 -26.46 -16.57
C LEU A 235 -17.10 -27.08 -17.92
N VAL A 236 -16.72 -28.35 -17.93
CA VAL A 236 -16.28 -29.06 -19.13
C VAL A 236 -16.95 -30.43 -19.22
N ARG A 237 -16.92 -31.01 -20.41
CA ARG A 237 -17.34 -32.38 -20.69
C ARG A 237 -16.26 -33.10 -21.48
N VAL A 238 -16.28 -34.43 -21.45
CA VAL A 238 -15.37 -35.25 -22.26
C VAL A 238 -16.04 -35.52 -23.62
N GLU A 239 -15.37 -35.12 -24.70
CA GLU A 239 -15.75 -35.44 -26.08
C GLU A 239 -14.53 -36.03 -26.80
N ASP A 240 -14.67 -37.21 -27.41
CA ASP A 240 -13.60 -37.86 -28.19
C ASP A 240 -12.23 -37.91 -27.46
N GLY A 241 -12.26 -38.15 -26.14
CA GLY A 241 -11.05 -38.23 -25.29
C GLY A 241 -10.43 -36.88 -24.92
N GLN A 242 -11.09 -35.76 -25.21
CA GLN A 242 -10.63 -34.41 -24.89
C GLN A 242 -11.63 -33.68 -23.99
N LEU A 243 -11.12 -32.76 -23.18
CA LEU A 243 -11.99 -31.85 -22.44
C LEU A 243 -12.47 -30.71 -23.34
N VAL A 244 -13.79 -30.51 -23.35
CA VAL A 244 -14.45 -29.48 -24.15
C VAL A 244 -15.29 -28.59 -23.24
N ALA A 245 -14.92 -27.32 -23.16
CA ALA A 245 -15.71 -26.28 -22.52
C ALA A 245 -16.83 -25.80 -23.47
N PRO A 246 -18.06 -25.57 -22.99
CA PRO A 246 -19.08 -24.86 -23.74
C PRO A 246 -18.53 -23.54 -24.29
N TYR A 247 -18.91 -23.19 -25.52
CA TYR A 247 -18.50 -21.97 -26.22
C TYR A 247 -17.01 -21.89 -26.61
N LEU A 248 -16.07 -22.26 -25.73
CA LEU A 248 -14.61 -22.13 -25.92
C LEU A 248 -13.93 -23.35 -26.56
N GLY A 249 -14.58 -24.52 -26.57
CA GLY A 249 -13.97 -25.74 -27.10
C GLY A 249 -12.84 -26.24 -26.20
N THR A 250 -11.69 -26.58 -26.77
CA THR A 250 -10.50 -27.09 -26.06
C THR A 250 -9.52 -25.98 -25.63
N ARG A 251 -9.82 -24.71 -25.96
CA ARG A 251 -8.90 -23.58 -25.80
C ARG A 251 -9.03 -22.93 -24.41
N PHE A 252 -8.64 -23.65 -23.36
CA PHE A 252 -8.68 -23.14 -22.00
C PHE A 252 -7.62 -23.73 -21.07
N GLY A 253 -7.26 -22.99 -20.03
CA GLY A 253 -6.49 -23.46 -18.88
C GLY A 253 -7.35 -23.54 -17.62
N LEU A 254 -6.87 -24.29 -16.63
CA LEU A 254 -7.57 -24.55 -15.37
C LEU A 254 -6.70 -24.15 -14.17
N ALA A 255 -7.36 -23.72 -13.10
CA ALA A 255 -6.84 -23.73 -11.72
C ALA A 255 -8.00 -24.03 -10.78
N ALA A 256 -7.70 -24.43 -9.55
CA ALA A 256 -8.74 -24.71 -8.56
C ALA A 256 -8.33 -24.24 -7.16
N VAL A 257 -9.31 -24.07 -6.29
CA VAL A 257 -9.14 -23.94 -4.84
C VAL A 257 -9.89 -25.09 -4.17
N THR A 258 -9.21 -25.88 -3.35
CA THR A 258 -9.87 -26.83 -2.45
C THR A 258 -10.00 -26.22 -1.07
N THR A 259 -11.10 -26.50 -0.37
CA THR A 259 -11.39 -25.84 0.91
C THR A 259 -12.34 -26.64 1.81
N ASP A 260 -12.33 -26.33 3.11
CA ASP A 260 -13.36 -26.69 4.09
C ASP A 260 -14.48 -25.62 4.21
N PHE A 261 -14.43 -24.56 3.40
CA PHE A 261 -15.50 -23.57 3.28
C PHE A 261 -16.71 -24.18 2.57
N GLU A 262 -17.78 -24.42 3.33
CA GLU A 262 -19.02 -25.01 2.82
C GLU A 262 -19.70 -24.10 1.78
N LEU A 263 -20.00 -24.68 0.61
CA LEU A 263 -20.51 -24.01 -0.58
C LEU A 263 -21.61 -24.86 -1.24
N ALA A 264 -22.53 -24.22 -1.95
CA ALA A 264 -23.47 -24.91 -2.83
C ALA A 264 -22.77 -25.34 -4.13
N GLU A 265 -22.86 -26.63 -4.45
CA GLU A 265 -22.23 -27.23 -5.63
C GLU A 265 -23.07 -27.04 -6.90
N ASP A 266 -22.40 -26.79 -8.02
CA ASP A 266 -22.98 -26.86 -9.36
C ASP A 266 -23.16 -28.31 -9.82
N ARG A 267 -24.11 -28.51 -10.72
CA ARG A 267 -24.34 -29.82 -11.36
C ARG A 267 -23.47 -30.00 -12.61
N PRO A 268 -22.93 -31.21 -12.87
CA PRO A 268 -22.21 -31.52 -14.10
C PRO A 268 -23.01 -31.23 -15.38
N LEU A 269 -22.30 -30.99 -16.50
CA LEU A 269 -22.93 -30.78 -17.79
C LEU A 269 -23.49 -32.09 -18.36
N ALA A 270 -24.71 -32.04 -18.90
CA ALA A 270 -25.27 -33.17 -19.64
C ALA A 270 -24.46 -33.45 -20.93
N PRO A 271 -24.46 -34.70 -21.44
CA PRO A 271 -23.78 -35.06 -22.68
C PRO A 271 -24.19 -34.19 -23.87
N LEU A 272 -23.28 -34.00 -24.83
CA LEU A 272 -23.48 -33.12 -25.99
C LEU A 272 -24.80 -33.37 -26.77
N PRO A 273 -25.23 -34.62 -27.03
CA PRO A 273 -26.48 -34.88 -27.74
C PRO A 273 -27.75 -34.39 -27.02
N GLU A 274 -27.65 -34.17 -25.71
CA GLU A 274 -28.77 -33.71 -24.88
C GLU A 274 -28.81 -32.19 -24.67
N GLN A 275 -27.79 -31.47 -25.13
CA GLN A 275 -27.72 -30.02 -24.96
C GLN A 275 -28.76 -29.32 -25.85
N PRO A 276 -29.46 -28.28 -25.35
CA PRO A 276 -30.51 -27.59 -26.10
C PRO A 276 -29.95 -26.80 -27.28
N GLY A 277 -30.80 -26.51 -28.27
CA GLY A 277 -30.39 -25.78 -29.48
C GLY A 277 -29.34 -26.53 -30.30
N GLN A 278 -28.51 -25.81 -31.06
CA GLN A 278 -27.42 -26.43 -31.82
C GLN A 278 -26.21 -26.60 -30.89
N LYS A 279 -26.19 -27.68 -30.10
CA LYS A 279 -25.10 -28.01 -29.15
C LYS A 279 -24.90 -26.94 -28.06
N GLY A 280 -25.97 -26.48 -27.41
CA GLY A 280 -25.94 -25.46 -26.36
C GLY A 280 -25.85 -24.01 -26.88
N ARG A 281 -25.93 -23.80 -28.21
CA ARG A 281 -25.90 -22.49 -28.87
C ARG A 281 -27.26 -22.16 -29.48
N ASP A 282 -28.02 -21.29 -28.83
CA ASP A 282 -29.31 -20.77 -29.31
C ASP A 282 -29.14 -19.39 -29.99
N LEU A 283 -30.22 -18.85 -30.58
CA LEU A 283 -30.19 -17.52 -31.23
C LEU A 283 -29.74 -16.42 -30.27
N ARG A 284 -30.06 -16.53 -28.98
CA ARG A 284 -29.71 -15.53 -27.96
C ARG A 284 -28.20 -15.49 -27.71
N TRP A 285 -27.51 -16.63 -27.72
CA TRP A 285 -26.04 -16.68 -27.70
C TRP A 285 -25.43 -15.98 -28.92
N TRP A 286 -26.01 -16.15 -30.11
CA TRP A 286 -25.47 -15.51 -31.32
C TRP A 286 -25.55 -13.99 -31.26
N ILE A 287 -26.69 -13.43 -30.82
CA ILE A 287 -26.89 -11.97 -30.77
C ILE A 287 -26.49 -11.32 -29.44
N GLY A 288 -26.10 -12.11 -28.43
CA GLY A 288 -25.72 -11.63 -27.10
C GLY A 288 -26.89 -11.21 -26.21
N ALA A 289 -28.08 -11.79 -26.40
CA ALA A 289 -29.23 -11.46 -25.57
C ALA A 289 -29.14 -12.15 -24.19
N GLY A 290 -28.96 -11.35 -23.14
CA GLY A 290 -28.94 -11.78 -21.73
C GLY A 290 -27.60 -12.31 -21.20
N ALA A 291 -26.50 -12.11 -21.94
CA ALA A 291 -25.13 -12.40 -21.53
C ALA A 291 -24.19 -11.34 -22.09
N GLU A 292 -23.03 -11.17 -21.46
CA GLU A 292 -22.03 -10.19 -21.90
C GLU A 292 -21.24 -10.68 -23.13
N ARG A 293 -20.87 -11.96 -23.15
CA ARG A 293 -20.21 -12.62 -24.28
C ARG A 293 -21.23 -13.30 -25.19
N SER A 294 -20.91 -13.29 -26.47
CA SER A 294 -21.71 -13.80 -27.58
C SER A 294 -20.79 -14.27 -28.71
N ALA A 295 -21.36 -14.90 -29.73
CA ALA A 295 -20.62 -15.24 -30.93
C ALA A 295 -20.09 -14.01 -31.71
N LEU A 296 -20.71 -12.82 -31.54
CA LEU A 296 -20.37 -11.59 -32.26
C LEU A 296 -19.33 -10.72 -31.52
N ASN A 297 -19.08 -10.98 -30.23
CA ASN A 297 -18.12 -10.23 -29.43
C ASN A 297 -17.15 -11.11 -28.61
N GLY A 298 -17.05 -12.40 -28.95
CA GLY A 298 -16.27 -13.39 -28.21
C GLY A 298 -14.74 -13.26 -28.32
N ASP A 299 -14.21 -12.72 -29.41
CA ASP A 299 -12.76 -12.48 -29.56
C ASP A 299 -12.53 -11.09 -30.19
N PRO A 300 -12.00 -10.10 -29.43
CA PRO A 300 -11.72 -8.76 -29.97
C PRO A 300 -10.62 -8.76 -31.06
N TYR A 301 -9.78 -9.80 -31.11
CA TYR A 301 -8.66 -9.95 -32.06
C TYR A 301 -9.01 -10.84 -33.24
N LYS A 302 -10.25 -11.30 -33.37
CA LYS A 302 -10.68 -12.14 -34.51
C LYS A 302 -10.28 -11.53 -35.85
N ASP A 303 -10.49 -10.22 -35.99
CA ASP A 303 -10.22 -9.44 -37.21
C ASP A 303 -9.24 -8.27 -36.95
N ARG A 304 -8.40 -8.36 -35.90
CA ARG A 304 -7.40 -7.34 -35.54
C ARG A 304 -6.07 -7.97 -35.10
N ASP A 305 -4.97 -7.29 -35.37
CA ASP A 305 -3.65 -7.69 -34.88
C ASP A 305 -3.55 -7.44 -33.37
N PHE A 306 -2.79 -8.27 -32.65
CA PHE A 306 -2.58 -8.08 -31.21
C PHE A 306 -1.92 -6.73 -30.90
N ARG A 307 -0.96 -6.27 -31.72
CA ARG A 307 -0.25 -4.99 -31.52
C ARG A 307 -1.16 -3.75 -31.51
N ASP A 308 -2.32 -3.84 -32.18
CA ASP A 308 -3.27 -2.72 -32.32
C ASP A 308 -4.22 -2.64 -31.12
N GLY A 309 -4.20 -3.64 -30.23
CA GLY A 309 -5.07 -3.69 -29.06
C GLY A 309 -6.55 -3.91 -29.37
N PRO A 310 -7.37 -4.03 -28.30
CA PRO A 310 -8.80 -4.30 -28.44
C PRO A 310 -9.60 -3.03 -28.79
N HIS A 311 -9.03 -1.85 -28.55
CA HIS A 311 -9.64 -0.55 -28.78
C HIS A 311 -9.05 0.17 -30.00
N PRO A 312 -9.86 0.94 -30.76
CA PRO A 312 -9.44 1.53 -32.02
C PRO A 312 -8.65 2.85 -31.83
N PHE A 313 -7.53 2.81 -31.13
CA PHE A 313 -6.68 3.99 -30.89
C PHE A 313 -6.12 4.61 -32.18
N GLU A 314 -6.07 3.86 -33.28
CA GLU A 314 -5.65 4.33 -34.60
C GLU A 314 -6.63 5.34 -35.21
N THR A 315 -7.86 5.41 -34.71
CA THR A 315 -8.89 6.34 -35.20
C THR A 315 -8.86 7.71 -34.51
N LEU A 316 -8.07 7.84 -33.45
CA LEU A 316 -7.98 9.07 -32.68
C LEU A 316 -7.05 10.07 -33.35
N LYS A 317 -7.35 11.37 -33.23
CA LYS A 317 -6.47 12.44 -33.67
C LYS A 317 -5.20 12.42 -32.81
N ARG A 318 -4.04 12.33 -33.46
CA ARG A 318 -2.72 12.41 -32.85
C ARG A 318 -2.19 13.85 -32.94
N VAL A 319 -1.48 14.27 -31.91
CA VAL A 319 -0.86 15.60 -31.80
C VAL A 319 0.58 15.46 -31.29
N GLU A 320 1.46 16.40 -31.65
CA GLU A 320 2.89 16.31 -31.28
C GLU A 320 3.14 16.53 -29.79
N THR A 321 2.36 17.42 -29.17
CA THR A 321 2.41 17.74 -27.75
C THR A 321 1.05 17.49 -27.10
N PRO A 322 0.98 17.17 -25.79
CA PRO A 322 -0.29 17.04 -25.08
C PRO A 322 -1.21 18.25 -25.24
N THR A 323 -2.51 18.06 -25.06
CA THR A 323 -3.55 19.10 -25.17
C THR A 323 -3.55 20.11 -24.02
N THR A 324 -2.71 19.90 -23.01
CA THR A 324 -2.45 20.81 -21.88
C THR A 324 -1.00 21.24 -21.92
N TYR A 325 -0.75 22.50 -21.55
CA TYR A 325 0.60 23.06 -21.64
C TYR A 325 1.56 22.46 -20.60
N ILE A 326 2.79 22.18 -21.03
CA ILE A 326 3.89 21.70 -20.17
C ILE A 326 5.15 22.50 -20.52
N ASP A 327 5.69 23.26 -19.57
CA ASP A 327 7.02 23.87 -19.64
C ASP A 327 8.05 22.86 -19.12
N GLU A 328 8.39 21.87 -19.94
CA GLU A 328 9.21 20.72 -19.53
C GLU A 328 10.54 21.08 -18.90
N ALA A 329 11.14 22.20 -19.28
CA ALA A 329 12.40 22.67 -18.73
C ALA A 329 12.30 23.08 -17.24
N ARG A 330 11.08 23.29 -16.74
CA ARG A 330 10.80 23.78 -15.38
C ARG A 330 9.84 22.89 -14.61
N VAL A 331 9.58 21.67 -15.09
CA VAL A 331 8.84 20.69 -14.31
C VAL A 331 9.74 20.17 -13.18
N ALA A 332 9.42 20.56 -11.96
CA ALA A 332 10.19 20.19 -10.78
C ALA A 332 10.04 18.70 -10.46
N ARG A 333 11.17 18.03 -10.21
CA ARG A 333 11.20 16.67 -9.64
C ARG A 333 11.08 16.76 -8.13
N VAL A 334 10.08 16.09 -7.57
CA VAL A 334 9.84 15.99 -6.11
C VAL A 334 10.27 14.62 -5.58
N PRO A 335 10.63 14.47 -4.30
CA PRO A 335 11.02 13.17 -3.76
C PRO A 335 9.81 12.24 -3.65
N LYS A 336 10.03 10.93 -3.64
CA LYS A 336 8.96 9.95 -3.41
C LYS A 336 8.24 10.16 -2.07
N ARG A 337 8.92 10.76 -1.10
CA ARG A 337 8.37 11.18 0.21
C ARG A 337 7.20 12.18 0.11
N ALA A 338 7.05 12.86 -1.04
CA ALA A 338 5.94 13.76 -1.34
C ALA A 338 4.60 13.03 -1.63
N ASP A 339 4.63 11.70 -1.83
CA ASP A 339 3.40 10.89 -1.96
C ASP A 339 2.53 11.04 -0.70
N MET A 340 1.27 11.42 -0.87
CA MET A 340 0.34 11.68 0.23
C MET A 340 0.07 10.45 1.12
N PHE A 341 0.13 9.23 0.58
CA PHE A 341 0.05 8.02 1.39
C PHE A 341 1.31 7.79 2.21
N ALA A 342 2.48 8.19 1.73
CA ALA A 342 3.70 8.21 2.53
C ALA A 342 3.59 9.29 3.62
N ARG A 343 3.17 10.51 3.27
CA ARG A 343 2.94 11.61 4.22
C ARG A 343 1.99 11.20 5.35
N ALA A 344 0.89 10.53 5.05
CA ALA A 344 -0.03 10.00 6.06
C ALA A 344 0.67 8.99 7.01
N GLN A 345 1.48 8.07 6.49
CA GLN A 345 2.18 7.06 7.31
C GLN A 345 3.20 7.69 8.27
N PHE A 346 3.93 8.70 7.82
CA PHE A 346 4.90 9.40 8.66
C PHE A 346 4.27 10.40 9.63
N GLY A 347 2.95 10.60 9.58
CA GLY A 347 2.23 11.49 10.49
C GLY A 347 2.13 12.95 10.05
N ASP A 348 2.59 13.28 8.83
CA ASP A 348 2.58 14.65 8.31
C ASP A 348 1.17 15.26 8.23
N MET A 349 0.16 14.39 8.10
CA MET A 349 -1.26 14.74 7.97
C MET A 349 -2.03 14.58 9.30
N GLY A 350 -1.32 14.49 10.42
CA GLY A 350 -1.91 14.29 11.75
C GLY A 350 -2.10 12.82 12.15
N LYS A 351 -2.25 12.59 13.46
CA LYS A 351 -2.31 11.25 14.07
C LYS A 351 -3.47 10.40 13.58
N GLY A 352 -4.64 11.00 13.33
CA GLY A 352 -5.82 10.27 12.86
C GLY A 352 -5.56 9.58 11.51
N ASN A 353 -4.96 10.31 10.57
CA ASN A 353 -4.54 9.78 9.28
C ASN A 353 -3.42 8.74 9.43
N GLN A 354 -2.44 8.98 10.31
CA GLN A 354 -1.37 8.01 10.58
C GLN A 354 -1.92 6.69 11.11
N LYS A 355 -2.80 6.75 12.13
CA LYS A 355 -3.42 5.56 12.72
C LYS A 355 -4.20 4.76 11.67
N ALA A 356 -4.97 5.44 10.82
CA ALA A 356 -5.71 4.82 9.74
C ALA A 356 -4.81 4.33 8.58
N ALA A 357 -3.56 4.79 8.51
CA ALA A 357 -2.53 4.32 7.58
C ALA A 357 -1.67 3.16 8.11
N THR A 358 -1.56 2.96 9.43
CA THR A 358 -0.75 1.92 10.07
C THR A 358 -1.00 0.52 9.50
N GLY A 359 0.07 -0.21 9.14
CA GLY A 359 0.02 -1.55 8.54
C GLY A 359 -0.85 -1.61 7.28
N GLY A 360 -1.08 -0.46 6.65
CA GLY A 360 -1.95 -0.27 5.50
C GLY A 360 -3.41 -0.57 5.79
N PHE A 361 -3.89 -0.21 6.99
CA PHE A 361 -5.26 -0.46 7.47
C PHE A 361 -6.33 -0.13 6.43
N TYR A 362 -6.29 1.05 5.81
CA TYR A 362 -7.22 1.46 4.76
C TYR A 362 -7.34 0.50 3.55
N VAL A 363 -6.34 -0.37 3.29
CA VAL A 363 -6.45 -1.43 2.27
C VAL A 363 -6.85 -2.78 2.88
N ARG A 364 -6.37 -3.12 4.09
CA ARG A 364 -6.70 -4.41 4.73
C ARG A 364 -8.08 -4.44 5.38
N LYS A 365 -8.72 -3.27 5.51
CA LYS A 365 -10.05 -3.08 6.08
C LYS A 365 -11.09 -4.02 5.46
N ALA A 366 -10.98 -4.28 4.15
CA ALA A 366 -11.81 -5.24 3.42
C ALA A 366 -11.01 -6.51 3.07
N ALA A 367 -11.62 -7.68 3.27
CA ALA A 367 -10.99 -8.97 2.99
C ALA A 367 -10.58 -9.17 1.52
N PRO A 368 -11.40 -8.79 0.50
CA PRO A 368 -11.01 -8.97 -0.90
C PRO A 368 -9.74 -8.23 -1.31
N SER A 369 -9.55 -6.99 -0.82
CA SER A 369 -8.33 -6.22 -1.10
C SER A 369 -7.12 -6.74 -0.34
N MET A 370 -7.28 -7.19 0.90
CA MET A 370 -6.18 -7.83 1.64
C MET A 370 -5.74 -9.13 0.94
N ALA A 371 -6.69 -9.90 0.43
CA ALA A 371 -6.41 -11.14 -0.29
C ALA A 371 -5.50 -10.92 -1.51
N GLN A 372 -5.76 -9.85 -2.28
CA GLN A 372 -4.96 -9.43 -3.43
C GLN A 372 -3.61 -8.84 -3.03
N ARG A 373 -3.57 -8.08 -1.94
CA ARG A 373 -2.38 -7.33 -1.50
C ARG A 373 -1.19 -8.22 -1.17
N ARG A 374 -1.42 -9.41 -0.60
CA ARG A 374 -0.34 -10.35 -0.23
C ARG A 374 0.52 -10.74 -1.45
N MET A 375 -0.14 -11.15 -2.54
CA MET A 375 0.55 -11.49 -3.79
C MET A 375 1.21 -10.27 -4.43
N LEU A 376 0.52 -9.12 -4.40
CA LEU A 376 1.06 -7.86 -4.90
C LEU A 376 2.37 -7.46 -4.20
N GLY A 377 2.45 -7.65 -2.88
CA GLY A 377 3.69 -7.47 -2.11
C GLY A 377 4.78 -8.45 -2.52
N ALA A 378 4.45 -9.74 -2.70
CA ALA A 378 5.41 -10.76 -3.11
C ALA A 378 6.09 -10.43 -4.46
N PHE A 379 5.34 -9.86 -5.41
CA PHE A 379 5.89 -9.45 -6.72
C PHE A 379 6.87 -8.28 -6.67
N VAL A 380 6.97 -7.53 -5.56
CA VAL A 380 7.98 -6.45 -5.41
C VAL A 380 9.39 -6.98 -5.60
N LEU A 381 9.65 -8.24 -5.23
CA LEU A 381 10.96 -8.86 -5.39
C LEU A 381 11.32 -9.18 -6.85
N LEU A 382 10.37 -9.07 -7.79
CA LEU A 382 10.56 -9.46 -9.20
C LEU A 382 10.54 -8.27 -10.18
N GLN A 383 10.25 -7.07 -9.69
CA GLN A 383 10.00 -5.88 -10.54
C GLN A 383 11.21 -5.43 -11.35
N ASP A 384 12.41 -5.60 -10.79
CA ASP A 384 13.70 -5.23 -11.39
C ASP A 384 14.69 -6.42 -11.35
N GLY A 385 15.88 -6.20 -11.88
CA GLY A 385 16.97 -7.17 -11.88
C GLY A 385 18.05 -6.84 -12.90
N THR A 386 19.15 -7.59 -12.84
CA THR A 386 20.24 -7.45 -13.81
C THR A 386 19.81 -7.99 -15.18
N PRO A 387 20.06 -7.26 -16.28
CA PRO A 387 19.84 -7.77 -17.64
C PRO A 387 20.70 -9.01 -17.94
N ALA A 388 20.18 -9.92 -18.76
CA ALA A 388 20.92 -11.08 -19.24
C ALA A 388 21.86 -10.72 -20.40
N ASP A 389 22.75 -11.65 -20.79
CA ASP A 389 23.49 -11.55 -22.04
C ASP A 389 22.60 -11.99 -23.23
N GLY A 390 21.58 -11.18 -23.52
CA GLY A 390 20.56 -11.45 -24.53
C GLY A 390 20.89 -10.89 -25.94
N PRO A 391 20.03 -11.17 -26.93
CA PRO A 391 20.25 -10.80 -28.34
C PRO A 391 20.22 -9.29 -28.66
N ARG A 392 19.77 -8.43 -27.74
CA ARG A 392 19.72 -6.96 -27.87
C ARG A 392 19.22 -6.43 -29.23
N PRO A 393 17.95 -6.70 -29.61
CA PRO A 393 17.38 -6.25 -30.88
C PRO A 393 17.32 -4.71 -31.00
N THR A 394 17.70 -4.17 -32.16
CA THR A 394 17.84 -2.72 -32.39
C THR A 394 16.72 -2.07 -33.19
N ASP A 395 15.83 -2.85 -33.80
CA ASP A 395 14.71 -2.31 -34.60
C ASP A 395 13.61 -1.77 -33.68
N ALA A 396 13.56 -0.45 -33.56
CA ALA A 396 12.66 0.25 -32.67
C ALA A 396 11.17 0.00 -32.97
N THR A 397 10.79 -0.10 -34.25
CA THR A 397 9.39 -0.35 -34.65
C THR A 397 9.00 -1.78 -34.32
N ARG A 398 9.85 -2.75 -34.69
CA ARG A 398 9.61 -4.16 -34.36
C ARG A 398 9.53 -4.36 -32.85
N ASN A 399 10.44 -3.78 -32.08
CA ASN A 399 10.44 -3.88 -30.61
C ASN A 399 9.14 -3.33 -30.00
N ALA A 400 8.65 -2.18 -30.51
CA ALA A 400 7.38 -1.61 -30.07
C ALA A 400 6.18 -2.53 -30.38
N ASP A 401 6.14 -3.11 -31.58
CA ASP A 401 5.11 -4.07 -31.98
C ASP A 401 5.12 -5.33 -31.11
N MET A 402 6.31 -5.88 -30.82
CA MET A 402 6.50 -7.04 -29.95
C MET A 402 5.97 -6.79 -28.53
N VAL A 403 6.33 -5.64 -27.94
CA VAL A 403 5.88 -5.24 -26.60
C VAL A 403 4.37 -5.07 -26.56
N LYS A 404 3.78 -4.36 -27.54
CA LYS A 404 2.32 -4.14 -27.59
C LYS A 404 1.59 -5.46 -27.75
N ALA A 405 1.95 -6.27 -28.75
CA ALA A 405 1.30 -7.55 -29.01
C ALA A 405 1.36 -8.48 -27.79
N ALA A 406 2.54 -8.63 -27.17
CA ALA A 406 2.68 -9.44 -25.97
C ALA A 406 1.86 -8.92 -24.79
N SER A 407 1.86 -7.61 -24.54
CA SER A 407 1.11 -7.00 -23.44
C SER A 407 -0.41 -7.18 -23.60
N TYR A 408 -0.92 -6.96 -24.81
CA TYR A 408 -2.33 -7.17 -25.15
C TYR A 408 -2.73 -8.65 -25.06
N TRP A 409 -1.90 -9.55 -25.58
CA TRP A 409 -2.13 -11.00 -25.51
C TRP A 409 -2.12 -11.53 -24.06
N LEU A 410 -1.28 -10.97 -23.20
CA LEU A 410 -1.27 -11.25 -21.77
C LEU A 410 -2.58 -10.82 -21.09
N GLY A 411 -3.16 -9.70 -21.52
CA GLY A 411 -4.45 -9.19 -21.05
C GLY A 411 -4.40 -7.76 -20.47
N ILE A 412 -3.50 -6.91 -20.96
CA ILE A 412 -3.54 -5.46 -20.71
C ILE A 412 -4.60 -4.81 -21.62
N ASP A 413 -5.37 -3.85 -21.11
CA ASP A 413 -6.49 -3.25 -21.85
C ASP A 413 -6.06 -2.12 -22.79
N ALA A 414 -5.02 -1.35 -22.43
CA ALA A 414 -4.40 -0.36 -23.31
C ALA A 414 -2.89 -0.22 -23.04
N VAL A 415 -2.10 -0.12 -24.11
CA VAL A 415 -0.64 -0.02 -24.08
C VAL A 415 -0.19 1.12 -24.98
N GLY A 416 0.70 1.96 -24.47
CA GLY A 416 1.31 3.05 -25.22
C GLY A 416 2.78 3.20 -24.83
N ILE A 417 3.60 3.63 -25.78
CA ILE A 417 5.06 3.74 -25.61
C ILE A 417 5.45 5.19 -25.81
N SER A 418 6.28 5.74 -24.92
CA SER A 418 6.80 7.11 -25.04
C SER A 418 8.25 7.18 -24.60
N ARG A 419 8.86 8.35 -24.83
CA ARG A 419 10.03 8.77 -24.06
C ARG A 419 9.71 8.79 -22.57
N CYS A 420 10.74 8.66 -21.75
CA CYS A 420 10.70 8.80 -20.29
C CYS A 420 11.63 9.95 -19.86
N PRO A 421 11.17 11.21 -19.92
CA PRO A 421 11.99 12.38 -19.60
C PRO A 421 12.33 12.43 -18.11
N ASP A 422 13.45 13.05 -17.74
CA ASP A 422 13.92 13.15 -16.35
C ASP A 422 12.87 13.72 -15.38
N TRP A 423 12.07 14.69 -15.83
CA TRP A 423 11.01 15.31 -15.02
C TRP A 423 9.84 14.36 -14.70
N THR A 424 9.76 13.20 -15.36
CA THR A 424 8.81 12.13 -15.01
C THR A 424 9.31 11.24 -13.87
N TRP A 425 10.56 11.36 -13.46
CA TRP A 425 11.13 10.62 -12.34
C TRP A 425 11.01 11.42 -11.04
N TYR A 426 10.76 10.75 -9.91
CA TYR A 426 10.97 11.36 -8.61
C TYR A 426 12.43 11.83 -8.46
N SER A 427 12.68 12.83 -7.62
CA SER A 427 14.06 13.31 -7.36
C SER A 427 14.85 12.31 -6.51
N HIS A 428 14.20 11.67 -5.54
CA HIS A 428 14.79 10.72 -4.60
C HIS A 428 13.88 9.50 -4.39
N ASP A 429 14.50 8.35 -4.11
CA ASP A 429 13.81 7.09 -3.83
C ASP A 429 13.25 7.02 -2.40
N ALA A 430 12.72 5.86 -2.00
CA ALA A 430 12.15 5.63 -0.66
C ALA A 430 13.17 5.77 0.49
N THR A 431 14.47 5.70 0.20
CA THR A 431 15.57 5.78 1.17
C THR A 431 16.13 7.20 1.28
N GLY A 432 15.64 8.14 0.47
CA GLY A 432 16.21 9.47 0.33
C GLY A 432 17.43 9.51 -0.59
N THR A 433 17.72 8.44 -1.33
CA THR A 433 18.84 8.42 -2.30
C THR A 433 18.43 9.13 -3.59
N PRO A 434 19.26 10.04 -4.14
CA PRO A 434 18.96 10.68 -5.42
C PRO A 434 18.77 9.67 -6.55
N ILE A 435 17.72 9.85 -7.34
CA ILE A 435 17.45 9.04 -8.54
C ILE A 435 18.16 9.69 -9.73
N VAL A 436 18.93 8.89 -10.46
CA VAL A 436 19.51 9.28 -11.75
C VAL A 436 18.77 8.52 -12.84
N PRO A 437 17.92 9.20 -13.64
CA PRO A 437 17.22 8.58 -14.77
C PRO A 437 18.22 7.97 -15.77
N ASP A 438 18.11 6.67 -16.04
CA ASP A 438 18.99 5.96 -16.98
C ASP A 438 18.26 5.15 -18.06
N GLN A 439 16.92 5.22 -18.07
CA GLN A 439 16.04 4.46 -18.96
C GLN A 439 15.14 5.42 -19.76
N PRO A 440 15.48 5.71 -21.03
CA PRO A 440 14.83 6.78 -21.81
C PRO A 440 13.46 6.41 -22.38
N HIS A 441 12.99 5.17 -22.19
CA HIS A 441 11.72 4.70 -22.75
C HIS A 441 10.77 4.24 -21.64
N ALA A 442 9.49 4.54 -21.82
CA ALA A 442 8.41 4.11 -20.95
C ALA A 442 7.34 3.36 -21.75
N ILE A 443 6.93 2.21 -21.24
CA ILE A 443 5.79 1.42 -21.71
C ILE A 443 4.68 1.59 -20.68
N SER A 444 3.71 2.44 -21.00
CA SER A 444 2.55 2.68 -20.17
C SER A 444 1.47 1.65 -20.44
N MET A 445 0.91 1.08 -19.37
CA MET A 445 -0.12 0.05 -19.43
C MET A 445 -1.32 0.44 -18.57
N ILE A 446 -2.52 0.22 -19.09
CA ILE A 446 -3.79 0.42 -18.39
C ILE A 446 -4.49 -0.92 -18.18
N VAL A 447 -4.97 -1.12 -16.95
CA VAL A 447 -5.89 -2.19 -16.58
C VAL A 447 -7.23 -1.58 -16.15
N ASP A 448 -8.33 -2.05 -16.75
CA ASP A 448 -9.70 -1.65 -16.40
C ASP A 448 -10.06 -2.17 -14.98
N GLN A 449 -10.65 -1.30 -14.16
CA GLN A 449 -11.14 -1.65 -12.82
C GLN A 449 -12.46 -2.46 -12.81
N GLY A 450 -13.11 -2.61 -13.98
CA GLY A 450 -14.28 -3.46 -14.21
C GLY A 450 -15.61 -2.71 -14.11
N PHE A 451 -16.28 -2.55 -15.26
CA PHE A 451 -17.55 -1.80 -15.37
C PHE A 451 -18.65 -2.36 -14.47
N ASP A 452 -18.91 -3.67 -14.53
CA ASP A 452 -20.02 -4.31 -13.83
C ASP A 452 -19.94 -4.08 -12.31
N THR A 453 -18.75 -4.23 -11.70
CA THR A 453 -18.58 -3.94 -10.26
C THR A 453 -18.70 -2.43 -9.96
N THR A 454 -18.20 -1.57 -10.86
CA THR A 454 -18.35 -0.10 -10.74
C THR A 454 -19.82 0.34 -10.77
N GLU A 455 -20.69 -0.35 -11.49
CA GLU A 455 -22.14 -0.08 -11.47
C GLU A 455 -22.78 -0.42 -10.12
N GLY A 456 -22.33 -1.48 -9.45
CA GLY A 456 -22.88 -1.90 -8.15
C GLY A 456 -22.47 -1.02 -6.97
N THR A 457 -21.27 -0.44 -7.01
CA THR A 457 -20.66 0.25 -5.87
C THR A 457 -21.14 1.70 -5.75
N SER A 458 -21.08 2.29 -4.56
CA SER A 458 -21.17 3.75 -4.37
C SER A 458 -19.92 4.50 -4.85
N GLY A 459 -18.82 3.77 -5.02
CA GLY A 459 -17.49 4.27 -5.34
C GLY A 459 -16.61 4.48 -4.11
N ASP A 460 -17.16 4.42 -2.90
CA ASP A 460 -16.46 4.58 -1.61
C ASP A 460 -17.01 3.65 -0.51
N ASP A 461 -17.58 2.52 -0.91
CA ASP A 461 -18.01 1.43 -0.04
C ASP A 461 -16.93 0.34 0.10
N TRP A 462 -17.30 -0.86 0.55
CA TRP A 462 -16.39 -1.95 0.90
C TRP A 462 -15.66 -2.61 -0.27
N ILE A 463 -16.09 -2.40 -1.53
CA ILE A 463 -15.39 -2.98 -2.70
C ILE A 463 -14.44 -2.00 -3.38
N ALA A 464 -14.53 -0.69 -3.08
CA ALA A 464 -13.84 0.36 -3.81
C ALA A 464 -12.31 0.13 -3.87
N VAL A 465 -11.69 -0.24 -2.74
CA VAL A 465 -10.25 -0.57 -2.71
C VAL A 465 -9.91 -1.87 -3.45
N ALA A 466 -10.79 -2.87 -3.45
CA ALA A 466 -10.55 -4.15 -4.13
C ALA A 466 -10.53 -3.98 -5.66
N GLN A 467 -11.33 -3.07 -6.22
CA GLN A 467 -11.25 -2.68 -7.64
C GLN A 467 -9.86 -2.16 -8.01
N SER A 468 -9.30 -1.30 -7.15
CA SER A 468 -7.95 -0.79 -7.31
C SER A 468 -6.89 -1.89 -7.17
N MET A 469 -6.97 -2.70 -6.10
CA MET A 469 -5.99 -3.75 -5.81
C MET A 469 -5.97 -4.85 -6.87
N ARG A 470 -7.12 -5.24 -7.43
CA ARG A 470 -7.19 -6.15 -8.59
C ARG A 470 -6.37 -5.63 -9.76
N ALA A 471 -6.62 -4.38 -10.16
CA ALA A 471 -5.97 -3.80 -11.34
C ALA A 471 -4.46 -3.58 -11.10
N TYR A 472 -4.06 -3.20 -9.88
CA TYR A 472 -2.65 -3.08 -9.50
C TYR A 472 -1.93 -4.43 -9.47
N LEU A 473 -2.57 -5.47 -8.93
CA LEU A 473 -2.04 -6.83 -8.94
C LEU A 473 -1.83 -7.31 -10.37
N ARG A 474 -2.83 -7.11 -11.23
CA ARG A 474 -2.77 -7.45 -12.65
C ARG A 474 -1.58 -6.82 -13.34
N PHE A 475 -1.41 -5.51 -13.20
CA PHE A 475 -0.28 -4.82 -13.79
C PHE A 475 1.05 -5.35 -13.24
N SER A 476 1.15 -5.55 -11.93
CA SER A 476 2.39 -6.01 -11.29
C SER A 476 2.84 -7.38 -11.81
N LEU A 477 1.87 -8.25 -12.13
CA LEU A 477 2.11 -9.52 -12.81
C LEU A 477 2.51 -9.31 -14.27
N LEU A 478 1.65 -8.68 -15.08
CA LEU A 478 1.83 -8.64 -16.54
C LEU A 478 2.95 -7.68 -16.99
N GLY A 479 2.99 -6.47 -16.42
CA GLY A 479 4.08 -5.52 -16.65
C GLY A 479 5.42 -6.06 -16.11
N GLY A 480 5.37 -6.81 -15.01
CA GLY A 480 6.51 -7.55 -14.49
C GLY A 480 7.08 -8.59 -15.46
N VAL A 481 6.21 -9.40 -16.08
CA VAL A 481 6.58 -10.35 -17.14
C VAL A 481 7.22 -9.64 -18.34
N ILE A 482 6.65 -8.51 -18.77
CA ILE A 482 7.22 -7.71 -19.88
C ILE A 482 8.60 -7.14 -19.50
N ALA A 483 8.75 -6.58 -18.30
CA ALA A 483 10.05 -6.10 -17.83
C ALA A 483 11.08 -7.25 -17.78
N ARG A 484 10.67 -8.43 -17.28
CA ARG A 484 11.55 -9.61 -17.27
C ARG A 484 11.93 -10.07 -18.67
N GLN A 485 10.99 -10.05 -19.62
CA GLN A 485 11.25 -10.40 -21.00
C GLN A 485 12.28 -9.47 -21.63
N ILE A 486 12.17 -8.16 -21.40
CA ILE A 486 13.15 -7.17 -21.89
C ILE A 486 14.53 -7.41 -21.25
N ARG A 487 14.59 -7.74 -19.96
CA ARG A 487 15.85 -8.14 -19.30
C ARG A 487 16.45 -9.41 -19.90
N ASN A 488 15.64 -10.40 -20.26
CA ASN A 488 16.12 -11.60 -20.95
C ASN A 488 16.74 -11.27 -22.32
N LEU A 489 16.32 -10.17 -22.96
CA LEU A 489 16.88 -9.69 -24.22
C LEU A 489 18.15 -8.85 -24.05
N GLY A 490 18.57 -8.59 -22.81
CA GLY A 490 19.81 -7.89 -22.47
C GLY A 490 19.70 -6.38 -22.36
N TYR A 491 18.49 -5.87 -22.12
CA TYR A 491 18.20 -4.47 -21.82
C TYR A 491 17.80 -4.30 -20.35
N LYS A 492 18.11 -3.14 -19.77
CA LYS A 492 17.58 -2.73 -18.46
C LYS A 492 16.07 -2.59 -18.56
N ALA A 493 15.34 -3.11 -17.59
CA ALA A 493 13.92 -2.81 -17.45
C ALA A 493 13.44 -2.99 -16.01
N LYS A 494 12.56 -2.09 -15.57
CA LYS A 494 11.89 -2.11 -14.26
C LYS A 494 10.39 -1.90 -14.43
N ALA A 495 9.59 -2.72 -13.75
CA ALA A 495 8.15 -2.49 -13.64
C ALA A 495 7.84 -1.59 -12.43
N HIS A 496 7.32 -0.38 -12.68
CA HIS A 496 6.90 0.57 -11.66
C HIS A 496 5.43 0.34 -11.29
N THR A 497 5.23 -0.26 -10.13
CA THR A 497 3.93 -0.68 -9.59
C THR A 497 3.43 0.30 -8.53
N VAL A 498 2.23 0.04 -7.98
CA VAL A 498 1.71 0.78 -6.81
C VAL A 498 2.54 0.52 -5.54
N MET A 499 3.22 -0.63 -5.46
CA MET A 499 4.02 -1.00 -4.29
C MET A 499 5.43 -0.44 -4.37
N ASP A 500 6.02 -0.38 -5.55
CA ASP A 500 7.30 0.27 -5.75
C ASP A 500 7.43 0.84 -7.18
N GLY A 501 7.81 2.10 -7.26
CA GLY A 501 7.90 2.90 -8.48
C GLY A 501 8.77 4.13 -8.25
N GLU A 502 9.41 4.60 -9.33
CA GLU A 502 10.34 5.75 -9.33
C GLU A 502 9.92 6.80 -10.37
N VAL A 503 8.84 6.56 -11.10
CA VAL A 503 8.28 7.44 -12.12
C VAL A 503 6.83 7.82 -11.80
N LEU A 504 6.46 9.03 -12.21
CA LEU A 504 5.10 9.53 -12.22
C LEU A 504 4.39 8.99 -13.46
N GLN A 505 3.34 8.19 -13.25
CA GLN A 505 2.62 7.54 -14.33
C GLN A 505 1.71 8.49 -15.15
N PRO A 506 0.99 9.49 -14.56
CA PRO A 506 0.11 10.37 -15.32
C PRO A 506 0.78 11.04 -16.55
N PRO A 507 1.96 11.68 -16.45
CA PRO A 507 2.57 12.28 -17.63
C PRO A 507 2.96 11.26 -18.70
N LEU A 508 3.34 10.04 -18.30
CA LEU A 508 3.69 8.98 -19.25
C LEU A 508 2.47 8.43 -20.00
N LEU A 509 1.28 8.44 -19.39
CA LEU A 509 0.02 8.16 -20.09
C LEU A 509 -0.32 9.25 -21.13
N LEU A 510 -0.05 10.52 -20.81
CA LEU A 510 -0.25 11.63 -21.74
C LEU A 510 0.69 11.53 -22.94
N LEU A 511 1.99 11.34 -22.67
CA LEU A 511 3.03 11.28 -23.70
C LEU A 511 2.84 10.07 -24.64
N SER A 512 2.33 8.96 -24.12
CA SER A 512 2.04 7.75 -24.91
C SER A 512 0.68 7.77 -25.61
N GLY A 513 -0.10 8.84 -25.46
CA GLY A 513 -1.40 8.99 -26.12
C GLY A 513 -2.46 8.02 -25.63
N LEU A 514 -2.42 7.64 -24.34
CA LEU A 514 -3.41 6.78 -23.71
C LEU A 514 -4.58 7.54 -23.07
N GLY A 515 -4.49 8.87 -22.99
CA GLY A 515 -5.56 9.70 -22.47
C GLY A 515 -5.20 11.18 -22.45
N GLU A 516 -6.10 11.98 -21.89
CA GLU A 516 -5.94 13.43 -21.71
C GLU A 516 -6.14 13.82 -20.23
N VAL A 517 -5.63 14.99 -19.84
CA VAL A 517 -5.84 15.57 -18.51
C VAL A 517 -7.35 15.81 -18.31
N SER A 518 -7.88 15.37 -17.17
CA SER A 518 -9.30 15.49 -16.84
C SER A 518 -9.52 16.39 -15.62
N ARG A 519 -10.77 16.85 -15.43
CA ARG A 519 -11.17 17.64 -14.24
C ARG A 519 -10.93 16.92 -12.92
N ILE A 520 -10.89 15.59 -12.92
CA ILE A 520 -10.60 14.80 -11.70
C ILE A 520 -9.23 15.18 -11.12
N GLY A 521 -8.31 15.68 -11.98
CA GLY A 521 -6.99 16.16 -11.63
C GLY A 521 -5.95 15.11 -11.94
N GLU A 522 -5.49 14.38 -10.92
CA GLU A 522 -4.42 13.36 -11.01
C GLU A 522 -4.84 12.06 -11.73
N VAL A 523 -5.93 12.09 -12.52
CA VAL A 523 -6.42 10.95 -13.30
C VAL A 523 -6.47 11.35 -14.77
N ILE A 524 -5.63 10.70 -15.56
CA ILE A 524 -5.66 10.77 -17.02
C ILE A 524 -6.83 9.94 -17.52
N LEU A 525 -7.72 10.56 -18.30
CA LEU A 525 -8.94 9.92 -18.76
C LEU A 525 -8.72 9.31 -20.15
N ASN A 526 -9.05 8.02 -20.27
CA ASN A 526 -8.94 7.27 -21.52
C ASN A 526 -10.22 7.43 -22.37
N PRO A 527 -10.13 7.58 -23.70
CA PRO A 527 -11.29 7.80 -24.57
C PRO A 527 -12.30 6.63 -24.63
N PHE A 528 -11.88 5.40 -24.29
CA PHE A 528 -12.73 4.20 -24.38
C PHE A 528 -13.13 3.66 -23.00
N LEU A 529 -12.19 3.64 -22.06
CA LEU A 529 -12.37 3.16 -20.68
C LEU A 529 -12.83 4.26 -19.71
N GLY A 530 -12.83 5.53 -20.16
CA GLY A 530 -13.03 6.67 -19.29
C GLY A 530 -11.95 6.75 -18.21
N PRO A 531 -12.28 7.20 -16.99
CA PRO A 531 -11.34 7.21 -15.87
C PRO A 531 -11.31 5.88 -15.10
N ARG A 532 -12.00 4.81 -15.55
CA ARG A 532 -12.15 3.52 -14.83
C ARG A 532 -10.90 2.63 -14.94
N LEU A 533 -9.73 3.19 -14.66
CA LEU A 533 -8.45 2.54 -14.92
C LEU A 533 -7.51 2.59 -13.72
N LYS A 534 -6.57 1.65 -13.68
CA LYS A 534 -5.27 1.83 -13.03
C LYS A 534 -4.19 1.70 -14.07
N SER A 535 -3.12 2.45 -13.87
CA SER A 535 -1.93 2.36 -14.72
C SER A 535 -0.76 1.72 -13.99
N GLY A 536 0.20 1.30 -14.80
CA GLY A 536 1.56 1.01 -14.41
C GLY A 536 2.49 1.24 -15.58
N VAL A 537 3.79 1.33 -15.30
CA VAL A 537 4.80 1.67 -16.32
C VAL A 537 5.96 0.70 -16.25
N VAL A 538 6.47 0.26 -17.40
CA VAL A 538 7.79 -0.38 -17.51
C VAL A 538 8.75 0.61 -18.14
N THR A 539 9.83 0.97 -17.47
CA THR A 539 10.92 1.75 -18.08
C THR A 539 11.98 0.81 -18.66
N THR A 540 12.69 1.25 -19.70
CA THR A 540 13.76 0.47 -20.32
C THR A 540 14.74 1.31 -21.16
N ASP A 541 15.92 0.76 -21.42
CA ASP A 541 16.88 1.23 -22.43
C ASP A 541 16.78 0.47 -23.79
N MET A 542 15.79 -0.42 -23.95
CA MET A 542 15.50 -1.08 -25.23
C MET A 542 14.94 -0.08 -26.24
N PRO A 543 15.55 0.09 -27.42
CA PRO A 543 15.09 1.07 -28.40
C PRO A 543 13.68 0.71 -28.89
N MET A 544 12.77 1.68 -28.86
CA MET A 544 11.37 1.51 -29.28
C MET A 544 10.82 2.74 -29.98
N ALA A 545 9.98 2.54 -30.98
CA ALA A 545 9.18 3.60 -31.59
C ALA A 545 8.13 4.09 -30.60
N HIS A 546 7.92 5.41 -30.55
CA HIS A 546 6.99 6.05 -29.62
C HIS A 546 5.65 6.32 -30.28
N ASP A 547 4.59 6.20 -29.49
CA ASP A 547 3.29 6.76 -29.79
C ASP A 547 3.29 8.28 -29.63
N LYS A 548 2.23 8.92 -30.13
CA LYS A 548 2.00 10.35 -30.00
C LYS A 548 0.83 10.62 -29.05
N PRO A 549 0.86 11.75 -28.31
CA PRO A 549 -0.31 12.25 -27.58
C PRO A 549 -1.58 12.32 -28.45
N ILE A 550 -2.73 12.29 -27.80
CA ILE A 550 -4.04 12.31 -28.46
C ILE A 550 -4.82 13.59 -28.13
N ASP A 551 -5.75 13.92 -29.01
CA ASP A 551 -6.78 14.94 -28.80
C ASP A 551 -8.13 14.33 -29.19
N PHE A 552 -8.96 14.03 -28.19
CA PHE A 552 -10.32 13.55 -28.37
C PHE A 552 -11.34 14.54 -27.82
N GLY A 553 -10.97 15.83 -27.71
CA GLY A 553 -11.86 16.90 -27.29
C GLY A 553 -12.16 16.93 -25.79
N LEU A 554 -11.37 16.23 -24.95
CA LEU A 554 -11.67 16.13 -23.52
C LEU A 554 -11.58 17.48 -22.81
N GLN A 555 -10.62 18.32 -23.17
CA GLN A 555 -10.40 19.61 -22.51
C GLN A 555 -11.68 20.45 -22.48
N SER A 556 -12.31 20.62 -23.64
CA SER A 556 -13.56 21.36 -23.78
C SER A 556 -14.75 20.65 -23.13
N PHE A 557 -14.76 19.31 -23.11
CA PHE A 557 -15.80 18.56 -22.41
C PHE A 557 -15.72 18.78 -20.89
N CYS A 558 -14.53 18.63 -20.30
CA CYS A 558 -14.30 18.83 -18.87
C CYS A 558 -14.50 20.28 -18.43
N GLU A 559 -14.15 21.27 -19.27
CA GLU A 559 -14.46 22.70 -19.02
C GLU A 559 -15.96 22.93 -18.77
N SER A 560 -16.82 22.15 -19.45
CA SER A 560 -18.27 22.26 -19.37
C SER A 560 -18.94 21.33 -18.37
N CYS A 561 -18.22 20.33 -17.83
CA CYS A 561 -18.79 19.27 -16.99
C CYS A 561 -18.19 19.29 -15.59
N ASN A 562 -19.04 19.42 -14.57
CA ASN A 562 -18.64 19.42 -13.16
C ASN A 562 -19.10 18.18 -12.38
N LYS A 563 -19.56 17.11 -13.05
CA LYS A 563 -20.14 15.94 -12.37
C LYS A 563 -19.17 15.27 -11.38
N CYS A 564 -17.91 15.06 -11.77
CA CYS A 564 -16.92 14.50 -10.84
C CYS A 564 -16.65 15.39 -9.61
N ALA A 565 -16.67 16.72 -9.78
CA ALA A 565 -16.50 17.68 -8.70
C ALA A 565 -17.70 17.70 -7.76
N ARG A 566 -18.91 17.74 -8.33
CA ARG A 566 -20.19 17.69 -7.62
C ARG A 566 -20.34 16.41 -6.79
N GLU A 567 -19.92 15.27 -7.34
CA GLU A 567 -20.09 13.97 -6.70
C GLU A 567 -18.93 13.59 -5.74
N CYS A 568 -17.92 14.45 -5.57
CA CYS A 568 -16.76 14.19 -4.71
C CYS A 568 -17.14 14.29 -3.22
N PRO A 569 -17.09 13.20 -2.44
CA PRO A 569 -17.53 13.24 -1.03
C PRO A 569 -16.72 14.18 -0.14
N SER A 570 -15.43 14.37 -0.46
CA SER A 570 -14.52 15.22 0.30
C SER A 570 -14.44 16.66 -0.24
N GLY A 571 -15.14 16.97 -1.34
CA GLY A 571 -15.05 18.26 -2.02
C GLY A 571 -13.63 18.60 -2.53
N ALA A 572 -12.81 17.60 -2.86
CA ALA A 572 -11.41 17.79 -3.24
C ALA A 572 -11.19 18.20 -4.70
N ILE A 573 -12.19 18.00 -5.57
CA ILE A 573 -12.06 18.26 -7.01
C ILE A 573 -12.57 19.67 -7.31
N THR A 574 -11.79 20.43 -8.07
CA THR A 574 -12.11 21.82 -8.43
C THR A 574 -13.22 21.92 -9.48
N ALA A 575 -14.18 22.82 -9.26
CA ALA A 575 -15.14 23.30 -10.25
C ALA A 575 -14.57 24.45 -11.10
N GLY A 576 -13.38 24.95 -10.75
CA GLY A 576 -12.71 26.08 -11.40
C GLY A 576 -12.01 25.74 -12.72
N PRO A 577 -11.22 26.69 -13.25
CA PRO A 577 -10.44 26.53 -14.48
C PRO A 577 -9.21 25.63 -14.26
N LYS A 578 -8.53 25.30 -15.37
CA LYS A 578 -7.16 24.76 -15.31
C LYS A 578 -6.19 25.87 -14.92
N LEU A 579 -5.19 25.53 -14.11
CA LEU A 579 -4.15 26.45 -13.66
C LEU A 579 -2.77 25.76 -13.71
N MET A 580 -1.71 26.55 -13.65
CA MET A 580 -0.33 26.06 -13.70
C MET A 580 0.14 25.53 -12.34
N PHE A 581 0.59 24.28 -12.32
CA PHE A 581 1.17 23.59 -11.17
C PHE A 581 2.50 22.93 -11.60
N ASN A 582 3.61 23.30 -10.97
CA ASN A 582 4.94 22.69 -11.16
C ASN A 582 5.35 22.64 -12.65
N GLY A 583 5.11 23.74 -13.38
CA GLY A 583 5.45 23.85 -14.79
C GLY A 583 4.43 23.22 -15.77
N TYR A 584 3.30 22.68 -15.31
CA TYR A 584 2.26 22.12 -16.20
C TYR A 584 0.84 22.56 -15.86
N GLU A 585 -0.03 22.58 -16.88
CA GLU A 585 -1.43 22.98 -16.76
C GLU A 585 -2.32 21.82 -16.32
N ILE A 586 -3.13 22.02 -15.27
CA ILE A 586 -4.00 20.96 -14.70
C ILE A 586 -5.21 21.53 -13.96
N TRP A 587 -6.29 20.74 -13.85
CA TRP A 587 -7.29 20.91 -12.78
C TRP A 587 -6.79 20.30 -11.48
N LYS A 588 -5.96 21.03 -10.73
CA LYS A 588 -5.33 20.48 -9.53
C LYS A 588 -6.39 20.23 -8.44
N SER A 589 -6.44 19.00 -7.93
CA SER A 589 -7.31 18.63 -6.81
C SER A 589 -6.59 18.79 -5.46
N ASP A 590 -7.36 19.02 -4.39
CA ASP A 590 -6.87 19.02 -3.01
C ASP A 590 -6.51 17.58 -2.61
N SER A 591 -5.25 17.24 -2.83
CA SER A 591 -4.73 15.89 -2.62
C SER A 591 -4.71 15.50 -1.14
N GLN A 592 -4.64 16.47 -0.23
CA GLN A 592 -4.73 16.22 1.21
C GLN A 592 -6.16 15.81 1.57
N LYS A 593 -7.20 16.57 1.17
CA LYS A 593 -8.61 16.21 1.39
C LYS A 593 -8.96 14.84 0.81
N CYS A 594 -8.54 14.58 -0.43
CA CYS A 594 -8.78 13.29 -1.10
C CYS A 594 -8.12 12.13 -0.33
N THR A 595 -6.86 12.29 0.07
CA THR A 595 -6.12 11.25 0.80
C THR A 595 -6.70 11.01 2.18
N THR A 596 -6.99 12.06 2.94
CA THR A 596 -7.66 11.96 4.25
C THR A 596 -8.94 11.14 4.13
N TYR A 597 -9.85 11.51 3.21
CA TYR A 597 -11.11 10.80 3.04
C TYR A 597 -10.92 9.32 2.65
N ARG A 598 -10.00 9.05 1.72
CA ARG A 598 -9.70 7.68 1.27
C ARG A 598 -9.18 6.81 2.42
N ILE A 599 -8.35 7.36 3.29
CA ILE A 599 -7.74 6.61 4.39
C ILE A 599 -8.73 6.43 5.57
N THR A 600 -9.57 7.42 5.85
CA THR A 600 -10.37 7.47 7.10
C THR A 600 -11.85 7.16 6.95
N THR A 601 -12.37 6.95 5.73
CA THR A 601 -13.81 6.69 5.52
C THR A 601 -14.32 5.51 6.35
N PRO A 602 -15.33 5.71 7.24
CA PRO A 602 -15.83 4.64 8.11
C PRO A 602 -16.77 3.69 7.36
N GLY A 603 -17.60 4.20 6.43
CA GLY A 603 -18.63 3.43 5.71
C GLY A 603 -18.15 2.63 4.50
N GLY A 604 -16.84 2.45 4.34
CA GLY A 604 -16.23 1.71 3.24
C GLY A 604 -14.72 1.60 3.36
N ALA A 605 -14.04 1.31 2.26
CA ALA A 605 -12.59 1.22 2.20
C ALA A 605 -12.03 1.91 0.94
N MET A 606 -11.36 3.05 1.14
CA MET A 606 -10.91 3.96 0.08
C MET A 606 -12.07 4.61 -0.69
N CYS A 607 -11.74 5.31 -1.79
CA CYS A 607 -12.70 5.97 -2.64
C CYS A 607 -12.17 6.04 -4.08
N GLY A 608 -13.09 5.86 -5.03
CA GLY A 608 -12.96 5.99 -6.47
C GLY A 608 -14.23 6.54 -7.12
N ARG A 609 -15.10 7.21 -6.34
CA ARG A 609 -16.41 7.70 -6.79
C ARG A 609 -16.35 8.63 -8.01
N CYS A 610 -15.30 9.45 -8.12
CA CYS A 610 -15.08 10.31 -9.28
C CYS A 610 -14.96 9.52 -10.60
N MET A 611 -14.46 8.28 -10.56
CA MET A 611 -14.38 7.41 -11.73
C MET A 611 -15.76 6.86 -12.09
N LYS A 612 -16.52 6.43 -11.07
CA LYS A 612 -17.88 5.88 -11.23
C LYS A 612 -18.83 6.89 -11.89
N THR A 613 -18.82 8.13 -11.41
CA THR A 613 -19.83 9.14 -11.81
C THR A 613 -19.46 9.90 -13.07
N CYS A 614 -18.27 9.66 -13.65
CA CYS A 614 -17.87 10.33 -14.88
C CYS A 614 -18.72 9.87 -16.07
N PRO A 615 -19.24 10.77 -16.93
CA PRO A 615 -20.01 10.40 -18.12
C PRO A 615 -19.24 9.55 -19.15
N TRP A 616 -17.91 9.45 -19.02
CA TRP A 616 -17.08 8.61 -19.87
C TRP A 616 -16.95 7.17 -19.36
N ASN A 617 -17.47 6.86 -18.17
CA ASN A 617 -17.56 5.52 -17.61
C ASN A 617 -18.70 4.73 -18.27
N LEU A 618 -18.46 4.26 -19.49
CA LEU A 618 -19.45 3.60 -20.34
C LEU A 618 -19.29 2.07 -20.33
N GLU A 619 -20.37 1.36 -20.68
CA GLU A 619 -20.41 -0.10 -20.76
C GLU A 619 -19.70 -0.63 -22.02
N GLY A 620 -19.66 0.16 -23.09
CA GLY A 620 -19.14 -0.23 -24.39
C GLY A 620 -20.20 -0.83 -25.33
N ILE A 621 -21.48 -0.53 -25.13
CA ILE A 621 -22.56 -1.04 -25.99
C ILE A 621 -22.78 -0.18 -27.23
N PHE A 622 -23.39 -0.76 -28.26
CA PHE A 622 -23.66 -0.08 -29.54
C PHE A 622 -24.45 1.23 -29.35
N ALA A 623 -25.40 1.26 -28.41
CA ALA A 623 -26.24 2.42 -28.11
C ALA A 623 -25.46 3.64 -27.59
N GLU A 624 -24.26 3.45 -27.04
CA GLU A 624 -23.42 4.54 -26.52
C GLU A 624 -22.52 5.18 -27.59
N LYS A 625 -22.40 4.57 -28.77
CA LYS A 625 -21.53 5.09 -29.85
C LYS A 625 -21.89 6.53 -30.26
N PRO A 626 -23.18 6.93 -30.41
CA PRO A 626 -23.54 8.31 -30.73
C PRO A 626 -23.13 9.28 -29.62
N PHE A 627 -23.32 8.92 -28.35
CA PHE A 627 -22.89 9.73 -27.20
C PHE A 627 -21.37 9.96 -27.25
N ARG A 628 -20.59 8.88 -27.36
CA ARG A 628 -19.12 8.97 -27.40
C ARG A 628 -18.65 9.80 -28.60
N TRP A 629 -19.22 9.57 -29.77
CA TRP A 629 -18.88 10.33 -30.98
C TRP A 629 -19.17 11.83 -30.80
N ALA A 630 -20.35 12.19 -30.27
CA ALA A 630 -20.71 13.58 -30.00
C ALA A 630 -19.80 14.21 -28.93
N ALA A 631 -19.48 13.48 -27.86
CA ALA A 631 -18.57 13.94 -26.82
C ALA A 631 -17.16 14.22 -27.35
N MET A 632 -16.68 13.42 -28.31
CA MET A 632 -15.36 13.58 -28.93
C MET A 632 -15.30 14.67 -30.01
N ASN A 633 -16.37 14.84 -30.80
CA ASN A 633 -16.35 15.64 -32.02
C ASN A 633 -17.18 16.92 -31.95
N ILE A 634 -18.06 17.06 -30.95
CA ILE A 634 -18.93 18.22 -30.77
C ILE A 634 -18.77 18.75 -29.33
N PRO A 635 -17.66 19.43 -29.02
CA PRO A 635 -17.39 19.91 -27.67
C PRO A 635 -18.50 20.78 -27.06
N LYS A 636 -19.20 21.57 -27.88
CA LYS A 636 -20.34 22.39 -27.46
C LYS A 636 -21.53 21.59 -26.94
N ALA A 637 -21.58 20.28 -27.21
CA ALA A 637 -22.62 19.38 -26.70
C ALA A 637 -22.39 18.97 -25.24
N ALA A 638 -21.19 19.18 -24.67
CA ALA A 638 -20.82 18.68 -23.34
C ALA A 638 -21.81 19.05 -22.21
N PRO A 639 -22.33 20.29 -22.09
CA PRO A 639 -23.35 20.60 -21.08
C PRO A 639 -24.64 19.79 -21.25
N ALA A 640 -25.09 19.59 -22.50
CA ALA A 640 -26.30 18.83 -22.80
C ALA A 640 -26.09 17.33 -22.55
N LEU A 641 -24.91 16.80 -22.93
CA LEU A 641 -24.52 15.40 -22.70
C LEU A 641 -24.39 15.09 -21.20
N ALA A 642 -23.81 16.00 -20.42
CA ALA A 642 -23.72 15.84 -18.96
C ALA A 642 -25.11 15.84 -18.29
N ARG A 643 -26.03 16.70 -18.75
CA ARG A 643 -27.43 16.70 -18.28
C ARG A 643 -28.17 15.42 -18.69
N LEU A 644 -27.97 14.96 -19.92
CA LEU A 644 -28.54 13.69 -20.39
C LEU A 644 -28.06 12.51 -19.53
N ASP A 645 -26.76 12.48 -19.21
CA ASP A 645 -26.16 11.46 -18.35
C ASP A 645 -26.80 11.44 -16.93
N ASP A 646 -27.06 12.62 -16.34
CA ASP A 646 -27.80 12.74 -15.07
C ASP A 646 -29.27 12.32 -15.20
N MET A 647 -29.94 12.65 -16.31
CA MET A 647 -31.33 12.27 -16.58
C MET A 647 -31.49 10.74 -16.74
N LEU A 648 -30.49 10.08 -17.31
CA LEU A 648 -30.47 8.62 -17.48
C LEU A 648 -30.06 7.88 -16.19
N GLY A 649 -29.73 8.60 -15.11
CA GLY A 649 -29.32 8.01 -13.84
C GLY A 649 -27.95 7.32 -13.90
N HIS A 650 -27.11 7.64 -14.89
CA HIS A 650 -25.78 7.07 -14.98
C HIS A 650 -24.92 7.52 -13.80
N GLY A 651 -24.27 6.56 -13.13
CA GLY A 651 -23.55 6.79 -11.88
C GLY A 651 -24.38 6.54 -10.61
N GLU A 652 -25.66 6.18 -10.72
CA GLU A 652 -26.42 5.62 -9.59
C GLU A 652 -25.93 4.19 -9.27
N MET A 653 -26.26 3.68 -8.07
CA MET A 653 -25.95 2.29 -7.71
C MET A 653 -26.93 1.33 -8.38
N ASN A 654 -26.41 0.21 -8.88
CA ASN A 654 -27.22 -0.90 -9.40
C ASN A 654 -27.13 -2.10 -8.45
N PRO A 655 -28.17 -2.38 -7.63
CA PRO A 655 -28.15 -3.48 -6.68
C PRO A 655 -27.91 -4.85 -7.33
N THR A 656 -28.31 -5.05 -8.59
CA THR A 656 -28.07 -6.30 -9.34
C THR A 656 -26.58 -6.62 -9.49
N LYS A 657 -25.74 -5.58 -9.41
CA LYS A 657 -24.28 -5.67 -9.57
C LYS A 657 -23.52 -5.67 -8.24
N LYS A 658 -24.20 -5.48 -7.11
CA LYS A 658 -23.59 -5.63 -5.79
C LYS A 658 -23.49 -7.12 -5.46
N TRP A 659 -22.27 -7.66 -5.48
CA TRP A 659 -21.99 -9.08 -5.25
C TRP A 659 -21.16 -9.36 -3.99
N TRP A 660 -20.60 -8.32 -3.36
CA TRP A 660 -19.73 -8.44 -2.20
C TRP A 660 -20.48 -8.27 -0.88
N TRP A 661 -19.88 -8.84 0.16
CA TRP A 661 -20.28 -8.64 1.54
C TRP A 661 -19.60 -7.43 2.15
N ASP A 662 -20.34 -6.70 2.97
CA ASP A 662 -19.86 -5.50 3.66
C ASP A 662 -19.19 -5.92 4.98
N LEU A 663 -18.06 -6.62 4.84
CA LEU A 663 -17.25 -7.12 5.95
C LEU A 663 -16.08 -6.19 6.25
N GLU A 664 -15.85 -5.93 7.52
CA GLU A 664 -14.81 -5.08 8.08
C GLU A 664 -13.88 -5.88 9.00
N LEU A 665 -12.58 -5.57 8.95
CA LEU A 665 -11.58 -6.11 9.86
C LEU A 665 -11.75 -5.52 11.27
N GLU A 666 -11.98 -6.38 12.26
CA GLU A 666 -12.08 -6.03 13.68
C GLU A 666 -10.73 -6.17 14.39
N GLU A 667 -10.63 -5.65 15.62
CA GLU A 667 -9.37 -5.61 16.40
C GLU A 667 -8.79 -7.00 16.70
N ASP A 668 -9.63 -8.03 16.81
CA ASP A 668 -9.23 -9.43 17.02
C ASP A 668 -8.76 -10.12 15.73
N GLY A 669 -8.75 -9.40 14.61
CA GLY A 669 -8.32 -9.87 13.30
C GLY A 669 -9.40 -10.58 12.48
N ALA A 670 -10.61 -10.79 12.99
CA ALA A 670 -11.69 -11.39 12.20
C ALA A 670 -12.41 -10.36 11.32
N TYR A 671 -12.91 -10.80 10.18
CA TYR A 671 -13.76 -10.01 9.30
C TYR A 671 -15.24 -10.24 9.65
N ARG A 672 -15.98 -9.18 9.99
CA ARG A 672 -17.40 -9.25 10.39
C ARG A 672 -18.24 -8.18 9.69
N PRO A 673 -19.58 -8.33 9.62
CA PRO A 673 -20.43 -7.27 9.11
C PRO A 673 -20.11 -5.93 9.75
N THR A 674 -19.91 -4.90 8.94
CA THR A 674 -19.53 -3.58 9.46
C THR A 674 -20.59 -3.05 10.44
N ARG A 675 -20.12 -2.38 11.49
CA ARG A 675 -20.98 -1.67 12.45
C ARG A 675 -21.29 -0.24 12.00
N HIS A 676 -20.58 0.24 10.98
CA HIS A 676 -20.76 1.57 10.42
C HIS A 676 -21.80 1.54 9.30
N PRO A 677 -22.60 2.62 9.12
CA PRO A 677 -23.46 2.75 7.95
C PRO A 677 -22.64 2.62 6.66
N VAL A 678 -23.04 1.69 5.80
CA VAL A 678 -22.40 1.50 4.48
C VAL A 678 -22.66 2.74 3.61
N ASN A 679 -21.61 3.24 2.96
CA ASN A 679 -21.76 4.33 1.99
C ASN A 679 -22.61 3.86 0.80
N ALA A 680 -23.80 4.44 0.66
CA ALA A 680 -24.75 4.17 -0.43
C ALA A 680 -25.29 5.49 -0.98
N ARG A 681 -24.43 6.23 -1.69
CA ARG A 681 -24.67 7.60 -2.15
C ARG A 681 -25.42 7.66 -3.48
N ASP A 682 -26.54 8.36 -3.49
CA ASP A 682 -27.25 8.81 -4.69
C ASP A 682 -26.49 9.92 -5.44
N LEU A 683 -26.97 10.26 -6.64
CA LEU A 683 -26.47 11.42 -7.38
C LEU A 683 -26.97 12.72 -6.77
N GLN A 684 -26.08 13.71 -6.62
CA GLN A 684 -26.40 15.02 -6.06
C GLN A 684 -26.85 15.99 -7.16
N LYS A 685 -27.96 15.67 -7.84
CA LYS A 685 -28.42 16.40 -9.05
C LYS A 685 -28.74 17.88 -8.80
N ASP A 686 -29.15 18.22 -7.57
CA ASP A 686 -29.53 19.59 -7.18
C ASP A 686 -28.38 20.42 -6.58
N LEU A 687 -27.20 19.82 -6.38
CA LEU A 687 -26.04 20.53 -5.82
C LEU A 687 -25.44 21.49 -6.86
N ASN A 688 -25.60 22.79 -6.62
CA ASN A 688 -24.97 23.84 -7.40
C ASN A 688 -23.57 24.17 -6.85
N LEU A 689 -22.54 23.47 -7.33
CA LEU A 689 -21.16 23.68 -6.94
C LEU A 689 -20.57 24.92 -7.64
N ARG A 690 -20.25 25.96 -6.87
CA ARG A 690 -19.62 27.20 -7.36
C ARG A 690 -18.13 27.22 -7.02
N TYR A 691 -17.31 27.73 -7.94
CA TYR A 691 -15.86 27.74 -7.77
C TYR A 691 -15.42 28.68 -6.65
N GLU A 692 -16.04 29.86 -6.58
CA GLU A 692 -15.79 30.90 -5.59
C GLU A 692 -16.07 30.47 -4.14
N ASP A 693 -16.87 29.42 -3.95
CA ASP A 693 -17.18 28.86 -2.62
C ASP A 693 -16.18 27.76 -2.20
N GLN A 694 -15.26 27.36 -3.08
CA GLN A 694 -14.31 26.27 -2.80
C GLN A 694 -13.00 26.79 -2.19
N THR A 695 -12.70 26.33 -0.98
CA THR A 695 -11.36 26.43 -0.39
C THR A 695 -10.59 25.14 -0.63
N LEU A 696 -9.57 25.21 -1.50
CA LEU A 696 -8.71 24.09 -1.88
C LEU A 696 -7.25 24.41 -1.53
N ALA A 697 -6.50 23.37 -1.16
CA ALA A 697 -5.06 23.46 -0.90
C ALA A 697 -4.27 22.63 -1.93
N VAL A 698 -3.10 23.12 -2.34
CA VAL A 698 -2.16 22.39 -3.19
C VAL A 698 -0.74 22.47 -2.64
N TYR A 699 0.07 21.47 -2.99
CA TYR A 699 1.42 21.30 -2.44
C TYR A 699 2.43 21.27 -3.58
N PRO A 700 2.77 22.44 -4.16
CA PRO A 700 3.79 22.56 -5.21
C PRO A 700 5.17 22.17 -4.68
N ALA A 701 6.16 22.11 -5.57
CA ALA A 701 7.47 21.56 -5.24
C ALA A 701 8.17 22.28 -4.08
N HIS A 702 8.00 23.60 -3.91
CA HIS A 702 8.58 24.34 -2.79
C HIS A 702 7.92 24.01 -1.42
N LEU A 703 6.75 23.36 -1.41
CA LEU A 703 6.08 22.83 -0.20
C LEU A 703 6.23 21.30 -0.08
N ALA A 704 7.05 20.67 -0.93
CA ALA A 704 7.34 19.25 -0.84
C ALA A 704 8.25 18.94 0.36
N PRO A 705 8.14 17.76 1.00
CA PRO A 705 9.00 17.40 2.12
C PRO A 705 10.45 17.18 1.69
N HIS A 706 11.36 17.12 2.67
CA HIS A 706 12.70 16.56 2.49
C HIS A 706 12.62 15.09 1.99
N PRO A 707 13.66 14.53 1.36
CA PRO A 707 13.60 13.20 0.75
C PRO A 707 13.67 12.04 1.75
N TYR A 708 14.07 12.31 2.99
CA TYR A 708 14.40 11.28 3.97
C TYR A 708 13.16 10.67 4.67
N PRO A 709 13.25 9.41 5.15
CA PRO A 709 12.14 8.71 5.82
C PRO A 709 11.96 9.21 7.27
N TYR A 710 11.57 10.47 7.40
CA TYR A 710 11.32 11.15 8.67
C TYR A 710 10.05 12.03 8.55
N PRO A 711 9.35 12.33 9.67
CA PRO A 711 8.18 13.20 9.64
C PRO A 711 8.46 14.62 9.14
N PHE A 712 7.53 15.16 8.35
CA PHE A 712 7.56 16.55 7.84
C PHE A 712 6.11 17.08 7.76
N PRO A 713 5.59 17.70 8.84
CA PRO A 713 4.21 18.16 8.92
C PRO A 713 3.75 19.02 7.73
N MET A 714 2.48 18.89 7.37
CA MET A 714 1.86 19.67 6.29
C MET A 714 1.36 21.01 6.78
N ASP A 715 1.78 22.09 6.12
CA ASP A 715 1.17 23.41 6.27
C ASP A 715 0.00 23.56 5.28
N ARG A 716 -1.22 23.46 5.79
CA ARG A 716 -2.43 23.56 4.99
C ARG A 716 -2.70 24.99 4.53
N GLU A 717 -2.40 25.99 5.34
CA GLU A 717 -2.66 27.40 5.01
C GLU A 717 -1.73 27.84 3.89
N ALA A 718 -0.43 27.51 3.97
CA ALA A 718 0.50 27.70 2.85
C ALA A 718 0.01 26.99 1.58
N GLY A 719 -0.61 25.81 1.71
CA GLY A 719 -1.20 25.11 0.58
C GLY A 719 -2.43 25.82 -0.02
N ILE A 720 -3.25 26.50 0.80
CA ILE A 720 -4.39 27.30 0.34
C ILE A 720 -3.89 28.56 -0.37
N GLU A 721 -2.92 29.26 0.22
CA GLU A 721 -2.27 30.42 -0.39
C GLU A 721 -1.63 30.04 -1.74
N ALA A 722 -0.93 28.91 -1.79
CA ALA A 722 -0.35 28.39 -3.02
C ALA A 722 -1.41 28.11 -4.10
N TYR A 723 -2.60 27.61 -3.73
CA TYR A 723 -3.70 27.40 -4.69
C TYR A 723 -4.23 28.73 -5.23
N GLN A 724 -4.43 29.72 -4.35
CA GLN A 724 -4.91 31.04 -4.73
C GLN A 724 -3.91 31.81 -5.62
N ALA A 725 -2.61 31.57 -5.42
CA ALA A 725 -1.54 32.16 -6.21
C ALA A 725 -1.34 31.52 -7.60
N MET A 726 -1.99 30.38 -7.88
CA MET A 726 -1.86 29.72 -9.17
C MET A 726 -2.40 30.59 -10.32
N ILE A 727 -1.67 30.62 -11.43
CA ILE A 727 -1.99 31.42 -12.62
C ILE A 727 -2.42 30.54 -13.79
N THR A 728 -3.04 31.14 -14.80
CA THR A 728 -3.39 30.44 -16.04
C THR A 728 -2.14 30.15 -16.88
N ALA A 729 -2.23 29.17 -17.79
CA ALA A 729 -1.13 28.87 -18.71
C ALA A 729 -0.78 30.05 -19.63
N GLU A 730 -1.77 30.89 -19.97
CA GLU A 730 -1.56 32.10 -20.77
C GLU A 730 -0.74 33.14 -20.01
N GLU A 731 -1.13 33.46 -18.77
CA GLU A 731 -0.39 34.38 -17.91
C GLU A 731 1.04 33.87 -17.66
N TYR A 732 1.20 32.57 -17.40
CA TYR A 732 2.52 31.94 -17.23
C TYR A 732 3.42 32.16 -18.45
N LYS A 733 2.92 31.94 -19.67
CA LYS A 733 3.70 32.15 -20.91
C LYS A 733 4.09 33.61 -21.08
N GLN A 734 3.16 34.53 -20.86
CA GLN A 734 3.44 35.97 -20.98
C GLN A 734 4.50 36.44 -19.97
N ARG A 735 4.46 35.94 -18.72
CA ARG A 735 5.51 36.20 -17.72
C ARG A 735 6.86 35.64 -18.15
N ARG A 736 6.88 34.43 -18.70
CA ARG A 736 8.11 33.81 -19.23
C ARG A 736 8.71 34.58 -20.40
N GLU A 737 7.90 35.07 -21.31
CA GLU A 737 8.36 35.91 -22.43
C GLU A 737 9.00 37.23 -21.94
N ARG A 738 8.56 37.75 -20.79
CA ARG A 738 9.16 38.91 -20.12
C ARG A 738 10.40 38.57 -19.27
N GLY A 739 10.78 37.30 -19.19
CA GLY A 739 11.93 36.85 -18.39
C GLY A 739 11.69 36.84 -16.88
N GLU A 740 10.43 36.86 -16.44
CA GLU A 740 10.08 36.86 -15.02
C GLU A 740 10.30 35.47 -14.38
N THR A 741 10.69 35.49 -13.10
CA THR A 741 10.83 34.34 -12.19
C THR A 741 10.17 34.70 -10.85
N GLY A 742 9.75 33.71 -10.08
CA GLY A 742 9.14 33.94 -8.76
C GLY A 742 8.52 32.68 -8.17
N ASP A 743 7.66 32.84 -7.16
CA ASP A 743 7.10 31.71 -6.41
C ASP A 743 6.34 30.71 -7.31
N TRP A 744 5.75 31.18 -8.41
CA TRP A 744 5.06 30.38 -9.44
C TRP A 744 5.98 29.46 -10.27
N ASP A 745 7.30 29.52 -10.06
CA ASP A 745 8.28 28.60 -10.64
C ASP A 745 8.26 27.23 -9.94
N HIS A 746 7.75 27.17 -8.70
CA HIS A 746 7.67 25.95 -7.89
C HIS A 746 8.99 25.16 -7.88
N LEU A 747 10.10 25.83 -7.60
CA LEU A 747 11.40 25.16 -7.51
C LEU A 747 11.44 24.25 -6.28
N TYR A 748 12.03 23.07 -6.43
CA TYR A 748 12.34 22.19 -5.30
C TYR A 748 13.80 22.39 -4.89
N THR A 749 14.04 22.70 -3.63
CA THR A 749 15.37 22.70 -3.01
C THR A 749 15.35 21.77 -1.81
N ASN A 750 16.53 21.21 -1.48
CA ASN A 750 16.72 20.39 -0.30
C ASN A 750 18.12 20.65 0.23
N ASP A 751 18.30 21.84 0.79
CA ASP A 751 19.58 22.31 1.35
C ASP A 751 19.79 21.82 2.80
N ASP A 752 18.77 21.18 3.38
CA ASP A 752 18.80 20.68 4.75
C ASP A 752 19.65 19.42 4.89
N GLU A 753 20.44 19.38 5.97
CA GLU A 753 21.14 18.17 6.39
C GLU A 753 20.12 17.07 6.71
N SER A 754 20.45 15.81 6.41
CA SER A 754 19.54 14.70 6.69
C SER A 754 19.17 14.65 8.18
N PRO A 755 17.87 14.59 8.53
CA PRO A 755 17.43 14.45 9.92
C PRO A 755 17.72 13.06 10.49
N VAL A 756 18.14 12.11 9.64
CA VAL A 756 18.42 10.72 9.98
C VAL A 756 19.80 10.29 9.48
N LEU A 757 20.37 9.31 10.16
CA LEU A 757 21.57 8.58 9.77
C LEU A 757 21.15 7.22 9.23
N GLN A 758 21.72 6.83 8.09
CA GLN A 758 21.57 5.49 7.58
C GLN A 758 22.65 4.59 8.18
N VAL A 759 22.24 3.52 8.86
CA VAL A 759 23.14 2.58 9.53
C VAL A 759 22.82 1.14 9.15
N ILE A 760 23.75 0.23 9.45
CA ILE A 760 23.59 -1.21 9.28
C ILE A 760 23.49 -1.86 10.66
N VAL A 761 22.53 -2.77 10.83
CA VAL A 761 22.47 -3.65 12.00
C VAL A 761 23.67 -4.60 11.95
N SER A 762 24.70 -4.35 12.76
CA SER A 762 25.93 -5.15 12.79
C SER A 762 25.82 -6.39 13.65
N LYS A 763 24.91 -6.41 14.62
CA LYS A 763 24.71 -7.53 15.54
C LYS A 763 23.27 -7.59 16.03
N VAL A 764 22.73 -8.81 16.14
CA VAL A 764 21.44 -9.09 16.78
C VAL A 764 21.63 -10.22 17.80
N GLU A 765 21.44 -9.91 19.08
CA GLU A 765 21.66 -10.86 20.17
C GLU A 765 20.43 -10.94 21.07
N GLU A 766 19.69 -12.04 21.01
CA GLU A 766 18.61 -12.33 21.97
C GLU A 766 19.25 -12.66 23.32
N MET A 767 19.14 -11.74 24.28
CA MET A 767 19.80 -11.87 25.59
C MET A 767 18.93 -12.64 26.59
N ALA A 768 17.63 -12.48 26.47
CA ALA A 768 16.61 -13.05 27.35
C ALA A 768 15.30 -13.13 26.58
N ALA A 769 14.33 -13.92 27.09
CA ALA A 769 13.04 -14.06 26.44
C ALA A 769 12.35 -12.68 26.27
N GLY A 770 12.20 -12.24 25.01
CA GLY A 770 11.60 -10.95 24.68
C GLY A 770 12.53 -9.73 24.82
N VAL A 771 13.83 -9.90 25.07
CA VAL A 771 14.80 -8.80 25.12
C VAL A 771 15.96 -9.06 24.16
N THR A 772 16.12 -8.18 23.17
CA THR A 772 17.16 -8.30 22.15
C THR A 772 18.05 -7.06 22.14
N LYS A 773 19.36 -7.29 22.09
CA LYS A 773 20.39 -6.28 21.93
C LYS A 773 20.72 -6.11 20.46
N TYR A 774 20.80 -4.86 20.02
CA TYR A 774 21.14 -4.50 18.65
C TYR A 774 22.35 -3.57 18.66
N GLU A 775 23.27 -3.82 17.73
CA GLU A 775 24.38 -2.91 17.44
C GLU A 775 24.22 -2.34 16.02
N PHE A 776 24.57 -1.06 15.87
CA PHE A 776 24.49 -0.34 14.62
C PHE A 776 25.83 0.28 14.26
N ARG A 777 26.24 0.21 13.01
CA ARG A 777 27.45 0.87 12.50
C ARG A 777 27.16 1.69 11.26
N ALA A 778 28.02 2.67 10.96
CA ALA A 778 27.96 3.40 9.70
C ALA A 778 28.12 2.42 8.52
N ALA A 779 27.37 2.68 7.44
CA ALA A 779 27.37 1.78 6.28
C ALA A 779 28.72 1.74 5.53
N ASP A 780 29.51 2.80 5.66
CA ASP A 780 30.86 2.95 5.09
C ASP A 780 31.98 2.57 6.08
N GLY A 781 31.63 2.20 7.31
CA GLY A 781 32.58 1.84 8.37
C GLY A 781 33.24 3.04 9.08
N SER A 782 32.80 4.27 8.82
CA SER A 782 33.26 5.45 9.55
C SER A 782 32.72 5.49 10.99
N ASP A 783 33.34 6.33 11.83
CA ASP A 783 32.85 6.59 13.18
C ASP A 783 31.49 7.31 13.13
N LEU A 784 30.56 6.82 13.95
CA LEU A 784 29.29 7.48 14.18
C LEU A 784 29.48 8.80 14.95
N PRO A 785 28.48 9.71 14.94
CA PRO A 785 28.53 10.95 15.71
C PRO A 785 28.81 10.75 17.21
N GLU A 786 29.29 11.80 17.86
CA GLU A 786 29.50 11.79 19.31
C GLU A 786 28.16 11.84 20.05
N TRP A 787 28.11 11.22 21.24
CA TRP A 787 26.93 11.19 22.10
C TRP A 787 27.33 11.16 23.57
N SER A 788 26.39 11.52 24.44
CA SER A 788 26.58 11.55 25.90
C SER A 788 25.69 10.53 26.60
N ALA A 789 26.14 10.02 27.75
CA ALA A 789 25.38 9.06 28.54
C ALA A 789 23.97 9.59 28.88
N GLY A 790 22.97 8.72 28.79
CA GLY A 790 21.55 9.08 28.89
C GLY A 790 20.88 9.42 27.56
N ALA A 791 21.63 9.48 26.45
CA ALA A 791 21.03 9.69 25.13
C ALA A 791 20.20 8.48 24.64
N HIS A 792 19.25 8.77 23.76
CA HIS A 792 18.48 7.79 23.00
C HIS A 792 18.58 8.05 21.49
N LEU A 793 18.17 7.04 20.72
CA LEU A 793 18.00 7.12 19.28
C LEU A 793 16.53 6.95 18.93
N ASP A 794 16.06 7.69 17.93
CA ASP A 794 14.80 7.38 17.25
C ASP A 794 15.07 6.39 16.15
N ILE A 795 14.43 5.24 16.21
CA ILE A 795 14.55 4.19 15.22
C ILE A 795 13.31 4.24 14.34
N VAL A 796 13.52 4.41 13.03
CA VAL A 796 12.47 4.21 12.02
C VAL A 796 12.32 2.70 11.81
N VAL A 797 11.43 2.07 12.56
CA VAL A 797 11.14 0.63 12.42
C VAL A 797 10.39 0.36 11.11
N ALA A 798 9.40 1.20 10.85
CA ALA A 798 8.60 1.33 9.64
C ALA A 798 8.10 2.79 9.56
N PRO A 799 7.58 3.29 8.43
CA PRO A 799 7.08 4.66 8.30
C PRO A 799 6.11 5.09 9.43
N GLU A 800 5.22 4.20 9.87
CA GLU A 800 4.26 4.41 10.96
C GLU A 800 4.84 4.21 12.39
N PHE A 801 6.07 3.71 12.50
CA PHE A 801 6.70 3.32 13.76
C PHE A 801 8.07 3.97 13.94
N LEU A 802 8.06 5.23 14.37
CA LEU A 802 9.23 5.89 14.96
C LEU A 802 9.24 5.60 16.47
N ARG A 803 10.31 5.00 17.01
CA ARG A 803 10.41 4.60 18.42
C ARG A 803 11.74 4.99 19.04
N GLN A 804 11.70 5.50 20.26
CA GLN A 804 12.88 5.84 21.04
C GLN A 804 13.44 4.61 21.75
N TYR A 805 14.76 4.45 21.70
CA TYR A 805 15.47 3.48 22.52
C TYR A 805 16.73 4.11 23.11
N SER A 806 16.84 4.08 24.44
CA SER A 806 18.03 4.58 25.15
C SER A 806 19.26 3.77 24.75
N MET A 807 20.36 4.50 24.54
CA MET A 807 21.63 3.93 24.18
C MET A 807 22.27 3.28 25.41
N SER A 808 22.88 2.12 25.19
CA SER A 808 23.43 1.24 26.26
C SER A 808 24.90 0.93 26.08
N GLY A 809 25.53 1.41 24.99
CA GLY A 809 26.96 1.23 24.74
C GLY A 809 27.84 2.21 25.52
N ASN A 810 29.16 2.11 25.29
CA ASN A 810 30.13 3.07 25.79
C ASN A 810 30.10 4.36 24.94
N PRO A 811 29.81 5.56 25.50
CA PRO A 811 29.81 6.81 24.72
C PRO A 811 31.12 7.16 24.03
N ALA A 812 32.25 6.62 24.50
CA ALA A 812 33.56 6.84 23.87
C ALA A 812 33.82 5.92 22.67
N ASP A 813 33.03 4.84 22.48
CA ASP A 813 33.13 3.97 21.32
C ASP A 813 32.18 4.46 20.23
N ARG A 814 32.77 4.98 19.15
CA ARG A 814 32.05 5.52 17.99
C ARG A 814 31.98 4.55 16.83
N SER A 815 32.60 3.37 16.95
CA SER A 815 32.56 2.33 15.92
C SER A 815 31.17 1.72 15.77
N HIS A 816 30.36 1.77 16.83
CA HIS A 816 28.99 1.31 16.83
C HIS A 816 28.14 2.00 17.91
N TYR A 817 26.84 2.06 17.68
CA TYR A 817 25.82 2.36 18.70
C TYR A 817 25.18 1.06 19.18
N GLN A 818 24.69 1.02 20.42
CA GLN A 818 24.06 -0.16 21.02
C GLN A 818 22.77 0.18 21.75
N ILE A 819 21.70 -0.59 21.52
CA ILE A 819 20.41 -0.47 22.22
C ILE A 819 19.92 -1.83 22.72
N GLY A 820 19.08 -1.82 23.77
CA GLY A 820 18.30 -2.97 24.23
C GLY A 820 16.81 -2.75 24.00
N VAL A 821 16.13 -3.72 23.39
CA VAL A 821 14.71 -3.61 23.02
C VAL A 821 13.90 -4.70 23.70
N LEU A 822 12.97 -4.31 24.57
CA LEU A 822 11.93 -5.19 25.11
C LEU A 822 10.78 -5.34 24.10
N ARG A 823 10.35 -6.58 23.85
CA ARG A 823 9.18 -6.92 23.06
C ARG A 823 7.92 -6.77 23.91
N GLU A 824 7.06 -5.84 23.54
CA GLU A 824 5.80 -5.58 24.25
C GLU A 824 4.62 -6.25 23.54
N GLU A 825 3.92 -7.15 24.23
CA GLU A 825 2.79 -7.86 23.65
C GLU A 825 1.52 -7.01 23.50
N ALA A 826 1.25 -6.11 24.45
CA ALA A 826 0.09 -5.22 24.41
C ALA A 826 0.41 -3.80 23.88
N GLY A 827 1.63 -3.59 23.34
CA GLY A 827 2.08 -2.27 22.89
C GLY A 827 1.55 -1.86 21.51
N ARG A 828 1.97 -0.68 21.03
CA ARG A 828 1.58 -0.11 19.73
C ARG A 828 2.16 -0.82 18.49
N GLY A 829 2.64 -2.07 18.61
CA GLY A 829 3.16 -2.89 17.51
C GLY A 829 4.62 -2.67 17.08
N GLY A 830 5.21 -1.49 17.38
CA GLY A 830 6.57 -1.15 16.93
C GLY A 830 7.67 -2.12 17.41
N SER A 831 7.70 -2.47 18.71
CA SER A 831 8.69 -3.41 19.26
C SER A 831 8.52 -4.83 18.73
N LYS A 832 7.27 -5.29 18.55
CA LYS A 832 6.97 -6.59 17.91
C LYS A 832 7.52 -6.66 16.50
N LEU A 833 7.26 -5.62 15.71
CA LEU A 833 7.74 -5.58 14.33
C LEU A 833 9.27 -5.57 14.31
N LEU A 834 9.92 -4.70 15.10
CA LEU A 834 11.38 -4.63 15.21
C LEU A 834 12.00 -6.02 15.45
N HIS A 835 11.52 -6.75 16.46
CA HIS A 835 11.96 -8.12 16.78
C HIS A 835 11.76 -9.13 15.63
N ARG A 836 10.79 -8.90 14.76
CA ARG A 836 10.46 -9.78 13.63
C ARG A 836 11.29 -9.48 12.37
N ILE A 837 11.62 -8.20 12.13
CA ILE A 837 12.21 -7.76 10.85
C ILE A 837 13.67 -7.30 10.94
N PHE A 838 14.19 -6.98 12.12
CA PHE A 838 15.60 -6.58 12.28
C PHE A 838 16.47 -7.82 12.38
N SER A 839 17.36 -7.97 11.39
CA SER A 839 18.35 -9.04 11.30
C SER A 839 19.70 -8.42 10.92
N GLU A 840 20.79 -9.13 11.21
CA GLU A 840 22.14 -8.68 10.85
C GLU A 840 22.24 -8.35 9.36
N GLY A 841 22.93 -7.25 9.05
CA GLY A 841 23.06 -6.73 7.69
C GLY A 841 21.91 -5.83 7.22
N ARG A 842 20.77 -5.77 7.93
CA ARG A 842 19.65 -4.89 7.56
C ARG A 842 20.08 -3.43 7.62
N ARG A 843 19.69 -2.66 6.59
CA ARG A 843 19.84 -1.20 6.58
C ARG A 843 18.63 -0.55 7.24
N ILE A 844 18.88 0.40 8.14
CA ILE A 844 17.84 1.13 8.88
C ILE A 844 18.17 2.62 8.95
N PHE A 845 17.20 3.42 9.38
CA PHE A 845 17.36 4.85 9.64
C PHE A 845 17.19 5.13 11.12
N ILE A 846 18.11 5.91 11.66
CA ILE A 846 18.11 6.34 13.06
C ILE A 846 18.22 7.86 13.13
N SER A 847 17.68 8.52 14.16
CA SER A 847 18.02 9.92 14.41
C SER A 847 19.50 10.07 14.79
N ARG A 848 19.96 11.31 14.82
CA ARG A 848 21.14 11.65 15.63
C ARG A 848 20.83 11.41 17.12
N PRO A 849 21.85 11.16 17.96
CA PRO A 849 21.66 10.99 19.41
C PRO A 849 20.97 12.21 20.03
N ILE A 850 19.92 11.99 20.83
CA ILE A 850 19.18 13.01 21.55
C ILE A 850 19.28 12.70 23.04
N ASN A 851 19.62 13.68 23.87
CA ASN A 851 19.76 13.46 25.32
C ASN A 851 18.81 14.36 26.12
N HIS A 852 17.80 13.75 26.74
CA HIS A 852 16.89 14.38 27.70
C HIS A 852 17.13 13.90 29.13
N PHE A 853 18.11 13.03 29.33
CA PHE A 853 18.46 12.45 30.61
C PHE A 853 19.97 12.61 30.89
N PRO A 854 20.49 13.85 30.84
CA PRO A 854 21.92 14.09 30.92
C PRO A 854 22.48 13.73 32.29
N LEU A 855 23.67 13.14 32.29
CA LEU A 855 24.43 12.85 33.49
C LEU A 855 25.10 14.12 34.03
N ASP A 856 24.93 14.41 35.32
CA ASP A 856 25.67 15.47 36.01
C ASP A 856 27.06 14.96 36.39
N GLU A 857 28.04 15.32 35.56
CA GLU A 857 29.44 14.92 35.75
C GLU A 857 30.13 15.64 36.91
N SER A 858 29.47 16.62 37.55
CA SER A 858 30.01 17.34 38.72
C SER A 858 29.63 16.72 40.07
N ALA A 859 28.72 15.73 40.06
CA ALA A 859 28.28 15.03 41.27
C ALA A 859 29.44 14.29 41.96
N SER A 860 29.45 14.32 43.29
CA SER A 860 30.48 13.66 44.10
C SER A 860 30.24 12.16 44.28
N LYS A 861 28.98 11.71 44.18
CA LYS A 861 28.58 10.30 44.12
C LYS A 861 27.27 10.12 43.38
N ILE A 862 27.13 9.05 42.60
CA ILE A 862 25.90 8.77 41.83
C ILE A 862 25.35 7.36 42.12
N PHE A 863 24.04 7.27 42.34
CA PHE A 863 23.30 6.01 42.44
C PHE A 863 22.53 5.77 41.14
N LEU A 864 22.90 4.73 40.39
CA LEU A 864 22.26 4.33 39.14
C LEU A 864 21.26 3.19 39.42
N MET A 865 19.97 3.45 39.23
CA MET A 865 18.88 2.57 39.64
C MET A 865 18.09 2.07 38.41
N GLY A 866 18.46 0.91 37.86
CA GLY A 866 17.80 0.33 36.68
C GLY A 866 16.74 -0.72 37.05
N GLY A 867 15.53 -0.59 36.52
CA GLY A 867 14.45 -1.57 36.64
C GLY A 867 14.09 -2.21 35.30
N GLY A 868 14.23 -3.53 35.16
CA GLY A 868 13.88 -4.24 33.91
C GLY A 868 14.70 -3.77 32.70
N ILE A 869 14.06 -3.29 31.64
CA ILE A 869 14.79 -2.75 30.47
C ILE A 869 15.33 -1.33 30.71
N GLY A 870 14.88 -0.62 31.76
CA GLY A 870 15.40 0.70 32.18
C GLY A 870 16.87 0.70 32.62
N VAL A 871 17.52 -0.46 32.60
CA VAL A 871 18.97 -0.61 32.79
C VAL A 871 19.79 0.02 31.66
N THR A 872 19.22 0.20 30.46
CA THR A 872 19.96 0.66 29.27
C THR A 872 20.64 2.03 29.44
N PRO A 873 19.97 3.14 29.83
CA PRO A 873 20.66 4.41 30.07
C PRO A 873 21.64 4.33 31.24
N MET A 874 21.37 3.49 32.24
CA MET A 874 22.26 3.30 33.40
C MET A 874 23.61 2.72 32.98
N ILE A 875 23.63 1.78 32.03
CA ILE A 875 24.88 1.19 31.52
C ILE A 875 25.77 2.26 30.86
N ALA A 876 25.17 3.13 30.03
CA ALA A 876 25.90 4.22 29.39
C ALA A 876 26.47 5.22 30.43
N MET A 877 25.70 5.53 31.49
CA MET A 877 26.16 6.38 32.60
C MET A 877 27.30 5.73 33.39
N ALA A 878 27.22 4.43 33.67
CA ALA A 878 28.28 3.70 34.36
C ALA A 878 29.59 3.69 33.57
N HIS A 879 29.53 3.53 32.24
CA HIS A 879 30.71 3.68 31.38
C HIS A 879 31.36 5.06 31.52
N ARG A 880 30.56 6.14 31.48
CA ARG A 880 31.07 7.51 31.58
C ARG A 880 31.67 7.79 32.96
N LEU A 881 30.98 7.42 34.03
CA LEU A 881 31.46 7.61 35.40
C LEU A 881 32.76 6.83 35.67
N HIS A 882 32.84 5.60 35.18
CA HIS A 882 34.07 4.81 35.28
C HIS A 882 35.24 5.48 34.54
N ALA A 883 35.01 5.99 33.33
CA ALA A 883 36.04 6.70 32.56
C ALA A 883 36.52 8.00 33.25
N LEU A 884 35.63 8.68 33.99
CA LEU A 884 35.95 9.85 34.79
C LEU A 884 36.61 9.51 36.15
N GLY A 885 36.57 8.25 36.58
CA GLY A 885 36.97 7.83 37.92
C GLY A 885 36.04 8.32 39.03
N ALA A 886 34.79 8.66 38.70
CA ALA A 886 33.78 9.13 39.65
C ALA A 886 33.26 7.97 40.53
N ASP A 887 32.81 8.28 41.75
CA ASP A 887 32.22 7.26 42.62
C ASP A 887 30.75 7.03 42.28
N PHE A 888 30.36 5.77 42.13
CA PHE A 888 28.99 5.39 41.86
C PHE A 888 28.66 3.98 42.36
N GLU A 889 27.36 3.71 42.48
CA GLU A 889 26.77 2.40 42.71
C GLU A 889 25.75 2.10 41.60
N PHE A 890 25.70 0.85 41.15
CA PHE A 890 24.80 0.42 40.08
C PHE A 890 23.87 -0.67 40.59
N HIS A 891 22.59 -0.38 40.72
CA HIS A 891 21.58 -1.31 41.20
C HIS A 891 20.68 -1.74 40.05
N TYR A 892 20.68 -3.05 39.75
CA TYR A 892 19.82 -3.62 38.72
C TYR A 892 18.74 -4.52 39.32
N SER A 893 17.47 -4.15 39.15
CA SER A 893 16.33 -4.88 39.68
C SER A 893 15.51 -5.53 38.58
N ILE A 894 15.30 -6.85 38.67
CA ILE A 894 14.52 -7.65 37.73
C ILE A 894 13.58 -8.63 38.42
N LYS A 895 12.59 -9.11 37.68
CA LYS A 895 11.60 -10.07 38.19
C LYS A 895 12.21 -11.47 38.35
N SER A 896 12.80 -11.99 37.27
CA SER A 896 13.45 -13.30 37.20
C SER A 896 14.73 -13.20 36.37
N ARG A 897 15.61 -14.18 36.52
CA ARG A 897 16.89 -14.22 35.79
C ARG A 897 16.69 -14.42 34.29
N GLU A 898 15.68 -15.20 33.90
CA GLU A 898 15.32 -15.51 32.51
C GLU A 898 14.78 -14.28 31.74
N GLN A 899 14.32 -13.25 32.45
CA GLN A 899 13.81 -12.00 31.88
C GLN A 899 14.83 -10.85 31.99
N GLY A 900 16.00 -11.09 32.59
CA GLY A 900 17.03 -10.08 32.78
C GLY A 900 17.93 -9.95 31.55
N GLY A 901 17.79 -8.84 30.81
CA GLY A 901 18.76 -8.48 29.76
C GLY A 901 20.11 -8.07 30.36
N TYR A 902 21.18 -8.10 29.55
CA TYR A 902 22.53 -7.64 29.91
C TYR A 902 23.23 -8.33 31.08
N LEU A 903 22.68 -9.40 31.68
CA LEU A 903 23.29 -10.05 32.84
C LEU A 903 24.72 -10.52 32.57
N ASP A 904 24.94 -11.20 31.44
CA ASP A 904 26.27 -11.66 31.04
C ASP A 904 27.20 -10.48 30.70
N ASP A 905 26.67 -9.44 30.05
CA ASP A 905 27.43 -8.24 29.72
C ASP A 905 27.94 -7.52 30.97
N LEU A 906 27.07 -7.31 31.97
CA LEU A 906 27.41 -6.61 33.22
C LEU A 906 28.56 -7.27 33.98
N THR A 907 28.66 -8.60 33.96
CA THR A 907 29.77 -9.32 34.64
C THR A 907 31.13 -9.09 33.99
N ARG A 908 31.16 -8.66 32.72
CA ARG A 908 32.38 -8.45 31.93
C ARG A 908 32.82 -6.98 31.91
N MET A 909 32.02 -6.07 32.47
CA MET A 909 32.32 -4.66 32.46
C MET A 909 33.51 -4.33 33.38
N PRO A 910 34.37 -3.35 33.03
CA PRO A 910 35.47 -2.89 33.90
C PRO A 910 35.01 -2.42 35.29
N TRP A 911 33.74 -2.04 35.41
CA TRP A 911 33.08 -1.59 36.62
C TRP A 911 32.11 -2.64 37.22
N ALA A 912 32.24 -3.92 36.85
CA ALA A 912 31.38 -5.01 37.34
C ALA A 912 31.30 -5.09 38.88
N SER A 913 32.37 -4.71 39.59
CA SER A 913 32.40 -4.68 41.06
C SER A 913 31.47 -3.63 41.68
N LYS A 914 30.94 -2.68 40.89
CA LYS A 914 29.96 -1.67 41.31
C LYS A 914 28.51 -2.13 41.12
N VAL A 915 28.29 -3.32 40.53
CA VAL A 915 26.97 -3.84 40.18
C VAL A 915 26.35 -4.64 41.34
N HIS A 916 25.16 -4.25 41.74
CA HIS A 916 24.33 -4.89 42.74
C HIS A 916 23.05 -5.41 42.07
N LEU A 917 22.93 -6.73 41.95
CA LEU A 917 21.82 -7.39 41.27
C LEU A 917 20.72 -7.79 42.28
N HIS A 918 19.47 -7.46 41.96
CA HIS A 918 18.29 -7.76 42.76
C HIS A 918 17.27 -8.52 41.92
N ILE A 919 17.10 -9.80 42.21
CA ILE A 919 16.18 -10.69 41.48
C ILE A 919 15.02 -11.08 42.37
N SER A 920 13.84 -10.67 41.93
CA SER A 920 12.68 -10.69 42.78
C SER A 920 12.21 -12.09 43.17
N GLN A 921 12.27 -13.03 42.23
CA GLN A 921 11.92 -14.44 42.43
C GLN A 921 12.97 -15.22 43.21
N GLU A 922 14.20 -14.71 43.31
CA GLU A 922 15.26 -15.28 44.14
C GLU A 922 15.22 -14.72 45.58
N GLY A 923 14.17 -13.97 45.93
CA GLY A 923 13.96 -13.43 47.28
C GLY A 923 14.78 -12.19 47.61
N THR A 924 15.45 -11.57 46.64
CA THR A 924 16.22 -10.34 46.84
C THR A 924 15.46 -9.10 46.35
N ARG A 925 15.75 -7.95 46.96
CA ARG A 925 15.23 -6.61 46.60
C ARG A 925 16.26 -5.56 47.00
N ALA A 926 16.33 -4.46 46.24
CA ALA A 926 17.04 -3.28 46.68
C ALA A 926 16.26 -2.62 47.82
N ALA A 927 16.84 -2.55 49.01
CA ALA A 927 16.30 -1.78 50.13
C ALA A 927 16.63 -0.29 49.90
N PHE A 928 15.79 0.42 49.14
CA PHE A 928 16.09 1.79 48.70
C PHE A 928 16.35 2.77 49.85
N ASP A 929 15.63 2.61 50.95
CA ASP A 929 15.80 3.38 52.19
C ASP A 929 17.20 3.23 52.80
N GLN A 930 17.78 2.04 52.71
CA GLN A 930 19.14 1.77 53.20
C GLN A 930 20.18 2.24 52.18
N VAL A 931 19.98 1.91 50.90
CA VAL A 931 20.90 2.25 49.79
C VAL A 931 21.08 3.76 49.67
N LEU A 932 19.99 4.52 49.76
CA LEU A 932 20.00 5.98 49.59
C LEU A 932 20.15 6.75 50.91
N SER A 933 20.38 6.06 52.04
CA SER A 933 20.49 6.74 53.34
C SER A 933 21.71 7.68 53.43
N GLY A 934 21.59 8.73 54.25
CA GLY A 934 22.74 9.56 54.65
C GLY A 934 23.24 10.54 53.59
N TYR A 935 22.32 11.09 52.78
CA TYR A 935 22.60 12.10 51.74
C TYR A 935 23.70 13.10 52.13
N GLN A 936 24.63 13.33 51.22
CA GLN A 936 25.64 14.39 51.30
C GLN A 936 25.48 15.35 50.11
N PRO A 937 25.82 16.64 50.26
CA PRO A 937 25.84 17.58 49.14
C PRO A 937 26.63 17.03 47.93
N GLY A 938 26.00 17.05 46.76
CA GLY A 938 26.57 16.53 45.51
C GLY A 938 26.30 15.04 45.25
N TRP A 939 25.49 14.35 46.07
CA TRP A 939 25.01 13.01 45.77
C TRP A 939 23.79 13.05 44.87
N HIS A 940 23.77 12.28 43.78
CA HIS A 940 22.68 12.26 42.81
C HIS A 940 22.12 10.85 42.66
N VAL A 941 20.81 10.73 42.40
CA VAL A 941 20.15 9.47 42.06
C VAL A 941 19.54 9.57 40.66
N TYR A 942 19.83 8.56 39.84
CA TYR A 942 19.26 8.39 38.51
C TYR A 942 18.47 7.08 38.47
N THR A 943 17.24 7.11 37.97
CA THR A 943 16.40 5.91 37.88
C THR A 943 15.67 5.81 36.55
N CYS A 944 15.53 4.59 36.05
CA CYS A 944 14.70 4.30 34.89
C CYS A 944 14.13 2.87 35.00
N GLY A 945 12.86 2.69 34.64
CA GLY A 945 12.17 1.40 34.72
C GLY A 945 10.65 1.53 34.65
N ALA A 946 9.94 0.56 35.22
CA ALA A 946 8.48 0.66 35.38
C ALA A 946 8.11 1.80 36.35
N ALA A 947 7.00 2.50 36.12
CA ALA A 947 6.59 3.64 36.95
C ALA A 947 6.58 3.35 38.48
N PRO A 948 6.02 2.23 38.97
CA PRO A 948 6.05 1.92 40.41
C PRO A 948 7.46 1.76 40.98
N TYR A 949 8.41 1.28 40.17
CA TYR A 949 9.80 1.14 40.59
C TYR A 949 10.46 2.50 40.75
N MET A 950 10.31 3.38 39.75
CA MET A 950 10.91 4.71 39.76
C MET A 950 10.33 5.59 40.87
N GLU A 951 9.01 5.53 41.07
CA GLU A 951 8.33 6.26 42.16
C GLU A 951 8.86 5.82 43.54
N ALA A 952 9.05 4.52 43.75
CA ALA A 952 9.61 3.99 44.99
C ALA A 952 11.06 4.47 45.24
N VAL A 953 11.89 4.52 44.20
CA VAL A 953 13.26 5.07 44.28
C VAL A 953 13.22 6.56 44.62
N MET A 954 12.37 7.34 43.95
CA MET A 954 12.27 8.79 44.16
C MET A 954 11.71 9.16 45.53
N THR A 955 10.73 8.41 46.01
CA THR A 955 10.17 8.58 47.36
C THR A 955 11.23 8.29 48.42
N ALA A 956 12.02 7.23 48.25
CA ALA A 956 13.10 6.90 49.17
C ALA A 956 14.21 7.96 49.16
N ALA A 957 14.59 8.47 47.98
CA ALA A 957 15.57 9.55 47.85
C ALA A 957 15.09 10.84 48.53
N GLU A 958 13.82 11.20 48.34
CA GLU A 958 13.22 12.37 48.99
C GLU A 958 13.24 12.23 50.52
N ALA A 959 12.81 11.07 51.02
CA ALA A 959 12.83 10.78 52.45
C ALA A 959 14.26 10.79 53.04
N ALA A 960 15.26 10.46 52.23
CA ALA A 960 16.68 10.50 52.62
C ALA A 960 17.30 11.92 52.51
N GLY A 961 16.57 12.90 52.01
CA GLY A 961 17.00 14.31 51.96
C GLY A 961 17.65 14.75 50.64
N PHE A 962 17.54 13.97 49.56
CA PHE A 962 18.01 14.41 48.25
C PHE A 962 17.15 15.58 47.74
N PRO A 963 17.76 16.70 47.32
CA PRO A 963 17.01 17.81 46.74
C PRO A 963 16.45 17.45 45.36
N GLU A 964 15.53 18.25 44.82
CA GLU A 964 14.87 17.97 43.53
C GLU A 964 15.85 17.89 42.37
N GLU A 965 16.83 18.79 42.32
CA GLU A 965 17.89 18.83 41.31
C GLU A 965 18.85 17.62 41.35
N ALA A 966 18.85 16.85 42.44
CA ALA A 966 19.66 15.64 42.60
C ALA A 966 18.88 14.35 42.27
N ARG A 967 17.62 14.47 41.87
CA ARG A 967 16.69 13.35 41.62
C ARG A 967 16.29 13.33 40.14
N HIS A 968 16.86 12.39 39.40
CA HIS A 968 16.75 12.30 37.94
C HIS A 968 16.01 11.03 37.54
N LEU A 969 14.99 11.14 36.67
CA LEU A 969 14.27 9.98 36.13
C LEU A 969 13.92 10.12 34.65
N GLU A 970 13.80 8.98 33.96
CA GLU A 970 13.35 8.89 32.57
C GLU A 970 12.21 7.87 32.45
N TYR A 971 11.10 8.28 31.82
CA TYR A 971 9.96 7.41 31.54
C TYR A 971 10.05 6.79 30.14
N PHE A 972 9.95 5.46 30.05
CA PHE A 972 9.79 4.75 28.77
C PHE A 972 8.34 4.64 28.31
N SER A 973 7.41 4.72 29.24
CA SER A 973 5.96 4.67 29.00
C SER A 973 5.29 5.72 29.87
N VAL A 974 4.15 6.22 29.39
CA VAL A 974 3.33 7.17 30.15
C VAL A 974 2.88 6.50 31.45
N PRO A 975 3.14 7.10 32.63
CA PRO A 975 2.55 6.65 33.89
C PRO A 975 1.02 6.64 33.85
N GLU A 976 0.39 5.75 34.64
CA GLU A 976 -1.06 5.82 34.86
C GLU A 976 -1.40 7.18 35.49
N GLN A 977 -2.34 7.88 34.86
CA GLN A 977 -2.80 9.19 35.31
C GLN A 977 -4.21 9.10 35.91
N PRO A 978 -4.58 9.99 36.85
CA PRO A 978 -5.97 10.16 37.24
C PRO A 978 -6.83 10.60 36.05
N GLU A 979 -8.13 10.28 36.06
CA GLU A 979 -9.05 10.82 35.05
C GLU A 979 -9.09 12.36 35.16
N TYR A 980 -8.66 13.03 34.09
CA TYR A 980 -8.78 14.48 33.98
C TYR A 980 -10.08 14.85 33.30
N GLU A 981 -10.73 15.91 33.77
CA GLU A 981 -11.82 16.56 33.05
C GLU A 981 -11.20 17.53 32.02
N ASN A 982 -11.59 17.42 30.75
CA ASN A 982 -11.12 18.33 29.71
C ASN A 982 -12.12 19.45 29.52
N HIS A 983 -11.64 20.69 29.58
CA HIS A 983 -12.42 21.87 29.24
C HIS A 983 -11.85 22.55 27.98
N PRO A 984 -12.70 23.25 27.20
CA PRO A 984 -12.22 24.12 26.14
C PRO A 984 -11.41 25.28 26.71
N PHE A 985 -10.43 25.76 25.95
CA PHE A 985 -9.58 26.89 26.32
C PHE A 985 -9.03 27.61 25.08
N VAL A 986 -8.35 28.74 25.27
CA VAL A 986 -7.75 29.55 24.21
C VAL A 986 -6.23 29.60 24.33
N LEU A 987 -5.53 29.33 23.23
CA LEU A 987 -4.10 29.64 23.08
C LEU A 987 -3.93 31.00 22.39
N ARG A 988 -3.30 31.95 23.06
CA ARG A 988 -2.86 33.21 22.47
C ARG A 988 -1.40 33.10 22.06
N LEU A 989 -1.13 33.31 20.77
CA LEU A 989 0.21 33.22 20.20
C LEU A 989 0.85 34.59 20.23
N ALA A 990 1.85 34.80 21.09
CA ALA A 990 2.40 36.13 21.35
C ALA A 990 3.04 36.79 20.13
N ARG A 991 3.61 36.01 19.19
CA ARG A 991 4.31 36.55 18.02
C ARG A 991 3.35 36.91 16.89
N SER A 992 2.28 36.13 16.72
CA SER A 992 1.29 36.35 15.64
C SER A 992 0.04 37.12 16.10
N GLY A 993 -0.21 37.22 17.40
CA GLY A 993 -1.41 37.84 17.98
C GLY A 993 -2.70 37.05 17.74
N ARG A 994 -2.60 35.80 17.25
CA ARG A 994 -3.76 34.93 16.97
C ARG A 994 -4.25 34.23 18.24
N ASP A 995 -5.56 34.12 18.37
CA ASP A 995 -6.22 33.28 19.37
C ASP A 995 -6.69 31.98 18.70
N ILE A 996 -6.28 30.84 19.24
CA ILE A 996 -6.61 29.50 18.75
C ILE A 996 -7.47 28.79 19.79
N HIS A 997 -8.68 28.40 19.40
CA HIS A 997 -9.59 27.67 20.27
C HIS A 997 -9.22 26.18 20.31
N VAL A 998 -9.07 25.63 21.51
CA VAL A 998 -8.79 24.21 21.73
C VAL A 998 -10.03 23.57 22.36
N SER A 999 -10.65 22.61 21.69
CA SER A 999 -11.83 21.90 22.22
C SER A 999 -11.46 20.91 23.33
N ALA A 1000 -12.45 20.40 24.07
CA ALA A 1000 -12.23 19.41 25.12
C ALA A 1000 -11.67 18.08 24.58
N GLU A 1001 -11.98 17.75 23.33
CA GLU A 1001 -11.61 16.51 22.66
C GLU A 1001 -10.26 16.58 21.92
N GLN A 1002 -9.64 17.76 21.90
CA GLN A 1002 -8.46 18.05 21.07
C GLN A 1002 -7.28 18.54 21.92
N THR A 1003 -6.06 18.16 21.54
CA THR A 1003 -4.83 18.68 22.19
C THR A 1003 -4.47 20.06 21.65
N ALA A 1004 -3.69 20.85 22.41
CA ALA A 1004 -3.18 22.14 21.93
C ALA A 1004 -2.37 21.99 20.64
N THR A 1005 -1.54 20.94 20.54
CA THR A 1005 -0.79 20.66 19.30
C THR A 1005 -1.68 20.32 18.11
N ASP A 1006 -2.78 19.58 18.31
CA ASP A 1006 -3.70 19.26 17.23
C ASP A 1006 -4.43 20.52 16.76
N ALA A 1007 -4.84 21.40 17.69
CA ALA A 1007 -5.50 22.67 17.36
C ALA A 1007 -4.58 23.63 16.60
N LEU A 1008 -3.30 23.70 16.99
CA LEU A 1008 -2.28 24.48 16.26
C LEU A 1008 -2.04 23.91 14.85
N ALA A 1009 -1.91 22.58 14.74
CA ALA A 1009 -1.69 21.91 13.46
C ALA A 1009 -2.86 22.09 12.49
N GLU A 1010 -4.11 22.03 12.98
CA GLU A 1010 -5.31 22.31 12.16
C GLU A 1010 -5.34 23.75 11.62
N GLN A 1011 -4.66 24.67 12.29
CA GLN A 1011 -4.55 26.07 11.92
C GLN A 1011 -3.25 26.41 11.18
N GLY A 1012 -2.52 25.38 10.73
CA GLY A 1012 -1.28 25.48 9.96
C GLY A 1012 -0.04 25.89 10.78
N ILE A 1013 -0.14 25.96 12.11
CA ILE A 1013 0.98 26.38 12.96
C ILE A 1013 1.83 25.17 13.32
N HIS A 1014 3.08 25.18 12.86
CA HIS A 1014 4.03 24.10 13.13
C HIS A 1014 4.55 24.14 14.56
N VAL A 1015 4.40 23.01 15.26
CA VAL A 1015 5.08 22.69 16.50
C VAL A 1015 5.68 21.31 16.31
N ASP A 1016 6.93 21.11 16.68
CA ASP A 1016 7.53 19.78 16.64
C ASP A 1016 6.80 18.86 17.63
N VAL A 1017 6.17 17.80 17.14
CA VAL A 1017 5.45 16.82 17.95
C VAL A 1017 5.98 15.43 17.62
N LYS A 1018 6.36 14.68 18.67
CA LYS A 1018 6.98 13.36 18.52
C LYS A 1018 6.23 12.24 19.25
N CYS A 1019 6.32 12.16 20.58
CA CYS A 1019 5.58 11.14 21.32
C CYS A 1019 4.09 11.46 21.38
N ALA A 1020 3.79 12.76 21.51
CA ALA A 1020 2.46 13.30 21.71
C ALA A 1020 1.71 12.71 22.93
N ASP A 1021 2.49 12.20 23.88
CA ASP A 1021 2.12 11.48 25.09
C ASP A 1021 2.73 12.16 26.34
N GLY A 1022 3.34 13.35 26.17
CA GLY A 1022 3.91 14.14 27.29
C GLY A 1022 5.26 13.66 27.82
N ILE A 1023 5.90 12.67 27.19
CA ILE A 1023 7.11 12.00 27.71
C ILE A 1023 8.42 12.35 26.97
N CYS A 1024 8.38 13.06 25.83
CA CYS A 1024 9.58 13.40 25.06
C CYS A 1024 10.00 14.87 25.11
N GLY A 1025 9.13 15.78 25.55
CA GLY A 1025 9.43 17.22 25.61
C GLY A 1025 9.61 17.97 24.30
N VAL A 1026 9.56 17.31 23.13
CA VAL A 1026 9.75 17.95 21.81
C VAL A 1026 8.76 19.11 21.54
N CYS A 1027 7.50 18.98 21.95
CA CYS A 1027 6.49 20.05 21.79
C CYS A 1027 6.51 21.08 22.94
N LYS A 1028 7.67 21.26 23.57
CA LYS A 1028 7.86 22.28 24.60
C LYS A 1028 7.81 23.67 23.96
N CYS A 1029 7.00 24.53 24.54
CA CYS A 1029 6.89 25.94 24.19
C CYS A 1029 7.07 26.81 25.45
N GLY A 1030 7.46 28.08 25.29
CA GLY A 1030 7.49 29.04 26.39
C GLY A 1030 6.07 29.41 26.82
N LEU A 1031 5.79 29.39 28.12
CA LEU A 1031 4.54 29.85 28.71
C LEU A 1031 4.77 31.29 29.22
N LEU A 1032 4.11 32.26 28.61
CA LEU A 1032 4.32 33.69 28.88
C LEU A 1032 3.29 34.25 29.87
N ALA A 1033 2.04 33.78 29.80
CA ALA A 1033 0.97 34.12 30.73
C ALA A 1033 -0.12 33.03 30.75
N GLY A 1034 -0.91 33.00 31.83
CA GLY A 1034 -1.95 32.00 32.06
C GLY A 1034 -1.49 30.82 32.93
N GLU A 1035 -2.44 30.14 33.56
CA GLU A 1035 -2.18 28.98 34.43
C GLU A 1035 -2.41 27.68 33.67
N ALA A 1036 -1.37 26.84 33.56
CA ALA A 1036 -1.42 25.58 32.83
C ALA A 1036 -1.61 24.38 33.76
N GLU A 1037 -2.51 23.46 33.39
CA GLU A 1037 -2.55 22.12 33.94
C GLU A 1037 -1.50 21.25 33.23
N HIS A 1038 -0.35 21.08 33.90
CA HIS A 1038 0.77 20.30 33.37
C HIS A 1038 0.48 18.79 33.47
N ARG A 1039 0.30 18.16 32.31
CA ARG A 1039 0.06 16.71 32.16
C ARG A 1039 1.27 15.96 31.60
N ASP A 1040 2.40 16.66 31.44
CA ASP A 1040 3.65 16.08 30.97
C ASP A 1040 4.52 15.52 32.11
N PHE A 1041 5.53 14.74 31.72
CA PHE A 1041 6.41 14.03 32.64
C PHE A 1041 7.89 14.43 32.49
N VAL A 1042 8.16 15.50 31.75
CA VAL A 1042 9.51 15.91 31.35
C VAL A 1042 9.92 17.26 31.92
N LEU A 1043 8.97 18.14 32.24
CA LEU A 1043 9.26 19.42 32.87
C LEU A 1043 9.33 19.28 34.39
N SER A 1044 10.42 19.78 34.98
CA SER A 1044 10.54 19.97 36.44
C SER A 1044 9.58 21.04 36.95
N LYS A 1045 9.31 21.07 38.27
CA LYS A 1045 8.44 22.12 38.86
C LYS A 1045 8.95 23.52 38.55
N ALA A 1046 10.27 23.70 38.51
CA ALA A 1046 10.88 24.98 38.16
C ALA A 1046 10.62 25.36 36.69
N GLN A 1047 10.71 24.40 35.75
CA GLN A 1047 10.49 24.62 34.33
C GLN A 1047 9.02 24.84 33.98
N ARG A 1048 8.08 24.21 34.70
CA ARG A 1048 6.63 24.37 34.51
C ARG A 1048 6.15 25.81 34.69
N ARG A 1049 6.90 26.65 35.40
CA ARG A 1049 6.58 28.08 35.56
C ARG A 1049 6.65 28.86 34.25
N ASP A 1050 7.58 28.49 33.37
CA ASP A 1050 7.95 29.31 32.21
C ASP A 1050 7.84 28.52 30.89
N ALA A 1051 7.41 27.26 30.94
CA ALA A 1051 7.32 26.38 29.77
C ALA A 1051 6.15 25.38 29.89
N ILE A 1052 5.59 25.01 28.74
CA ILE A 1052 4.48 24.06 28.60
C ILE A 1052 4.76 23.02 27.52
N VAL A 1053 4.33 21.78 27.74
CA VAL A 1053 4.36 20.70 26.75
C VAL A 1053 2.98 20.59 26.10
N LEU A 1054 2.85 21.11 24.87
CA LEU A 1054 1.56 21.38 24.22
C LEU A 1054 0.76 20.13 23.83
N CYS A 1055 1.38 18.95 23.73
CA CYS A 1055 0.67 17.75 23.26
C CYS A 1055 -0.23 17.10 24.31
N GLN A 1056 -0.15 17.51 25.57
CA GLN A 1056 -0.92 16.94 26.68
C GLN A 1056 -1.41 18.00 27.66
N SER A 1057 -0.57 18.98 27.98
CA SER A 1057 -0.92 20.02 28.95
C SER A 1057 -2.01 20.96 28.41
N ARG A 1058 -2.87 21.46 29.31
CA ARG A 1058 -4.04 22.29 28.98
C ARG A 1058 -4.07 23.55 29.85
N ALA A 1059 -5.06 24.43 29.66
CA ALA A 1059 -5.35 25.47 30.65
C ALA A 1059 -5.89 24.83 31.94
N ALA A 1060 -5.55 25.41 33.09
CA ALA A 1060 -5.99 24.93 34.40
C ALA A 1060 -7.49 25.15 34.65
N ASP A 1061 -8.05 26.23 34.11
CA ASP A 1061 -9.45 26.61 34.28
C ASP A 1061 -10.25 26.48 32.97
N PRO A 1062 -11.57 26.17 33.04
CA PRO A 1062 -12.46 26.24 31.88
C PRO A 1062 -12.43 27.63 31.22
N ASP A 1063 -12.38 27.65 29.89
CA ASP A 1063 -12.27 28.87 29.08
C ASP A 1063 -11.02 29.73 29.41
N GLY A 1064 -10.02 29.14 30.05
CA GLY A 1064 -8.75 29.78 30.36
C GLY A 1064 -8.00 30.23 29.10
N VAL A 1065 -7.15 31.24 29.25
CA VAL A 1065 -6.29 31.74 28.16
C VAL A 1065 -4.83 31.48 28.54
N LEU A 1066 -4.13 30.71 27.71
CA LEU A 1066 -2.68 30.53 27.81
C LEU A 1066 -2.00 31.36 26.72
N GLU A 1067 -1.09 32.24 27.11
CA GLU A 1067 -0.22 32.97 26.19
C GLU A 1067 1.10 32.23 26.04
N ILE A 1068 1.44 31.84 24.81
CA ILE A 1068 2.62 31.02 24.51
C ILE A 1068 3.54 31.72 23.50
N ASP A 1069 4.85 31.43 23.60
CA ASP A 1069 5.90 32.02 22.75
C ASP A 1069 5.93 31.38 21.34
N LEU A 1070 4.85 31.59 20.58
CA LEU A 1070 4.67 31.21 19.18
C LEU A 1070 4.15 32.36 18.32
#